data_AF-A0A350ER71-F1
#
_entry.id   AF-A0A350ER71-F1
#
_cell.length_a   1.000
_cell.length_b   1.000
_cell.length_c   1.000
_cell.angle_alpha   90.00
_cell.angle_beta   90.00
_cell.angle_gamma   90.00
#
_symmetry.space_group_name_H-M   'P 1'
#
loop_
_entity.id
_entity.type
_entity.pdbx_description
1 polymer ?
#
loop_
_entity_poly.entity_id
_entity_poly.type
_entity_poly.pdbx_seq_one_letter_code
_entity_poly.pdbx_strand_id
1 'polypeptide(L)'
;LEGSGQKLSDVLARLVGPGLGLEIVSNVRGIPKGSRLAVSTNLLGCLISVCMRATGQAAAMSGPLGEEERRVVAARAILGEWLGGSGGGWQDSGGVWPGMKLIEGVPAMEGDPEFGVSRGRLLPRHHVFSNDEISSETRRRLQDSLVLVHGGMAQNVGPILEMVTEKYLLRSEREWQARTTALGLLDQVTDALKAGDVRRLGELTTQNFKGPIQSIIPWATNDFTETLIRRVGGEFGDDFWGFWMLGGMSGGGMGFIFAPGRKAAGQERLLMLMNEVREELQHALPFAMAPVVYDFAINEQGTVADFLPDGGELLPPAYYTLMVPRLLRLERRSLSPLRRMELDRFGAACRSRAELGGVVQDLFDALLPRGPAVAGGEPGSLRQLLEANGFDRQQHEQIRADLRNGRIGLAQNRLSGTTVIEDVSDDDVTFFTGTVRDDANAATTQPDWAAARAQGEQMLRDGRIAVVTLAAGAGTRWTQGAGVAKALHPFCRFAGRHRTFIETHLAKSRRRGREFGRPIPHVFTTSHLTHEAIGSYLARRNNHGYQGPLLLSSGRSIGLRMIPTVRDLRFQWEEISQQVLDEQQQKVRESLRAALIEWAQKTGEAADYTDNVPTQCLHPVGHWYEVPNLLRNGTLRRLLDAQPRLEHLLLHNIDTLGADVDPALLGWFAGTGAALAYEVIPRRVEDRGGGLARVNGGVRLVEGLALPDEEDEFRLRFYNSMTTWINIDRFLGVMELDRASLADDGKVQQAVRELAGRMPTYVTLKEVKRRWGHGQEDVFPVAQFEKLWGDMTALGSAGCRFVVVPRRRGQQLKDQAQLDGWLRDGSAAHVDGLCAWE
;
A
#
# COMPACT_ATOMS: atom_id res chain seq x y z
N LEU A 1 -18.03 18.88 25.45
CA LEU A 1 -16.63 19.30 25.34
C LEU A 1 -15.84 18.46 26.30
N GLU A 2 -14.88 17.72 25.78
CA GLU A 2 -14.13 16.71 26.53
C GLU A 2 -13.51 17.31 27.82
N GLY A 3 -13.60 16.56 28.92
CA GLY A 3 -13.06 16.98 30.23
C GLY A 3 -13.83 18.08 31.00
N SER A 4 -14.74 18.83 30.36
CA SER A 4 -15.43 19.99 31.00
C SER A 4 -16.91 19.78 31.31
N GLY A 5 -17.55 18.75 30.73
CA GLY A 5 -18.99 18.49 30.87
C GLY A 5 -19.91 19.48 30.14
N GLN A 6 -19.38 20.54 29.51
CA GLN A 6 -20.19 21.54 28.81
C GLN A 6 -20.55 21.10 27.38
N LYS A 7 -21.74 21.49 26.89
CA LYS A 7 -22.11 21.26 25.49
C LYS A 7 -21.50 22.34 24.60
N LEU A 8 -21.07 21.97 23.39
CA LEU A 8 -20.55 22.92 22.41
C LEU A 8 -21.59 24.00 22.06
N SER A 9 -22.87 23.63 22.02
CA SER A 9 -23.99 24.56 21.82
C SER A 9 -24.01 25.71 22.84
N ASP A 10 -23.67 25.43 24.09
CA ASP A 10 -23.76 26.41 25.18
C ASP A 10 -22.60 27.40 25.09
N VAL A 11 -21.44 26.93 24.65
CA VAL A 11 -20.27 27.76 24.36
C VAL A 11 -20.51 28.64 23.13
N LEU A 12 -21.01 28.07 22.03
CA LEU A 12 -21.34 28.82 20.83
C LEU A 12 -22.45 29.85 21.08
N ALA A 13 -23.45 29.51 21.90
CA ALA A 13 -24.51 30.44 22.27
C ALA A 13 -23.97 31.71 22.96
N ARG A 14 -22.90 31.58 23.75
CA ARG A 14 -22.22 32.72 24.37
C ARG A 14 -21.32 33.49 23.41
N LEU A 15 -20.66 32.80 22.48
CA LEU A 15 -19.70 33.41 21.55
C LEU A 15 -20.37 34.12 20.37
N VAL A 16 -21.35 33.47 19.74
CA VAL A 16 -21.96 33.92 18.48
C VAL A 16 -23.48 34.06 18.56
N GLY A 17 -24.10 33.64 19.66
CA GLY A 17 -25.55 33.75 19.89
C GLY A 17 -26.29 32.41 19.84
N PRO A 18 -27.46 32.28 20.49
CA PRO A 18 -28.23 31.03 20.54
C PRO A 18 -28.66 30.53 19.15
N GLY A 19 -28.45 29.24 18.87
CA GLY A 19 -28.81 28.63 17.59
C GLY A 19 -27.91 29.01 16.41
N LEU A 20 -26.83 29.76 16.69
CA LEU A 20 -25.81 30.12 15.70
C LEU A 20 -24.55 29.26 15.87
N GLY A 21 -23.71 29.26 14.84
CA GLY A 21 -22.46 28.52 14.81
C GLY A 21 -21.42 29.22 13.96
N LEU A 22 -20.22 28.65 13.94
CA LEU A 22 -19.09 29.13 13.15
C LEU A 22 -18.85 28.18 11.97
N GLU A 23 -18.67 28.73 10.78
CA GLU A 23 -18.14 28.00 9.63
C GLU A 23 -16.68 28.39 9.42
N ILE A 24 -15.82 27.38 9.41
CA ILE A 24 -14.38 27.57 9.20
C ILE A 24 -14.02 26.87 7.89
N VAL A 25 -13.52 27.64 6.93
CA VAL A 25 -13.13 27.14 5.62
C VAL A 25 -11.62 27.18 5.50
N SER A 26 -11.03 26.02 5.24
CA SER A 26 -9.62 25.90 4.87
C SER A 26 -9.50 25.66 3.37
N ASN A 27 -8.42 26.18 2.78
CA ASN A 27 -8.11 25.94 1.38
C ASN A 27 -6.61 25.78 1.21
N VAL A 28 -6.20 24.64 0.66
CA VAL A 28 -4.80 24.33 0.35
C VAL A 28 -4.68 24.31 -1.18
N ARG A 29 -3.85 25.19 -1.73
CA ARG A 29 -3.72 25.35 -3.18
C ARG A 29 -2.68 24.40 -3.75
N GLY A 30 -3.12 23.41 -4.53
CA GLY A 30 -2.22 22.59 -5.35
C GLY A 30 -1.25 21.68 -4.58
N ILE A 31 -1.49 21.43 -3.29
CA ILE A 31 -0.68 20.51 -2.48
C ILE A 31 -1.55 19.32 -2.07
N PRO A 32 -1.20 18.08 -2.45
CA PRO A 32 -1.98 16.90 -2.12
C PRO A 32 -1.86 16.53 -0.63
N LYS A 33 -2.82 15.73 -0.15
CA LYS A 33 -2.65 15.02 1.13
C LYS A 33 -1.41 14.10 1.05
N GLY A 34 -0.60 14.08 2.09
CA GLY A 34 0.62 13.28 2.14
C GLY A 34 1.83 13.87 1.41
N SER A 35 1.82 15.18 1.10
CA SER A 35 2.86 15.84 0.29
C SER A 35 4.27 15.88 0.86
N ARG A 36 4.44 15.62 2.16
CA ARG A 36 5.72 15.74 2.88
C ARG A 36 6.29 17.16 2.98
N LEU A 37 5.45 18.16 2.72
CA LEU A 37 5.78 19.58 2.89
C LEU A 37 5.27 20.16 4.23
N ALA A 38 4.93 19.31 5.21
CA ALA A 38 4.42 19.72 6.53
C ALA A 38 3.19 20.65 6.51
N VAL A 39 2.34 20.57 5.48
CA VAL A 39 1.23 21.52 5.28
C VAL A 39 0.07 21.29 6.25
N SER A 40 -0.20 20.05 6.67
CA SER A 40 -1.32 19.72 7.55
C SER A 40 -1.22 20.41 8.91
N THR A 41 -0.05 20.34 9.55
CA THR A 41 0.20 20.94 10.87
C THR A 41 0.13 22.46 10.79
N ASN A 42 0.67 23.04 9.72
CA ASN A 42 0.59 24.48 9.49
C ASN A 42 -0.84 24.94 9.21
N LEU A 43 -1.61 24.18 8.44
CA LEU A 43 -3.03 24.46 8.22
C LEU A 43 -3.80 24.41 9.55
N LEU A 44 -3.57 23.37 10.36
CA LEU A 44 -4.17 23.26 11.69
C LEU A 44 -3.76 24.44 12.58
N GLY A 45 -2.48 24.84 12.55
CA GLY A 45 -1.98 26.04 13.21
C GLY A 45 -2.70 27.32 12.77
N CYS A 46 -2.95 27.50 11.47
CA CYS A 46 -3.73 28.62 10.95
C CYS A 46 -5.17 28.60 11.47
N LEU A 47 -5.84 27.44 11.46
CA LEU A 47 -7.21 27.30 11.96
C LEU A 47 -7.30 27.61 13.46
N ILE A 48 -6.36 27.09 14.26
CA ILE A 48 -6.26 27.38 15.68
C ILE A 48 -6.03 28.87 15.91
N SER A 49 -5.17 29.50 15.12
CA SER A 49 -4.88 30.94 15.21
C SER A 49 -6.14 31.78 14.95
N VAL A 50 -6.93 31.45 13.92
CA VAL A 50 -8.20 32.13 13.63
C VAL A 50 -9.18 31.97 14.79
N CYS A 51 -9.32 30.75 15.35
CA CYS A 51 -10.17 30.51 16.51
C CYS A 51 -9.71 31.27 17.75
N MET A 52 -8.40 31.32 18.01
CA MET A 52 -7.83 32.07 19.13
C MET A 52 -8.13 33.56 19.02
N ARG A 53 -7.99 34.14 17.82
CA ARG A 53 -8.32 35.54 17.56
C ARG A 53 -9.81 35.79 17.76
N ALA A 54 -10.68 34.98 17.15
CA ALA A 54 -12.13 35.11 17.25
C ALA A 54 -12.68 34.97 18.69
N THR A 55 -11.92 34.31 19.58
CA THR A 55 -12.31 34.10 20.99
C THR A 55 -11.55 34.98 21.97
N GLY A 56 -10.76 35.95 21.48
CA GLY A 56 -10.00 36.88 22.33
C GLY A 56 -8.83 36.26 23.09
N GLN A 57 -8.36 35.07 22.67
CA GLN A 57 -7.18 34.40 23.23
C GLN A 57 -5.87 34.87 22.59
N ALA A 58 -5.95 35.60 21.48
CA ALA A 58 -4.83 36.31 20.86
C ALA A 58 -5.05 37.83 21.00
N ALA A 59 -3.97 38.59 21.08
CA ALA A 59 -3.94 40.02 21.37
C ALA A 59 -4.51 40.88 20.23
N ALA A 60 -4.46 40.41 18.98
CA ALA A 60 -4.92 41.14 17.80
C ALA A 60 -5.74 40.24 16.86
N MET A 61 -6.66 40.84 16.10
CA MET A 61 -7.44 40.14 15.06
C MET A 61 -6.69 39.98 13.73
N SER A 62 -5.69 40.83 13.46
CA SER A 62 -4.84 40.80 12.28
C SER A 62 -3.35 40.92 12.66
N GLY A 63 -2.46 40.77 11.69
CA GLY A 63 -1.01 40.81 11.86
C GLY A 63 -0.40 39.48 12.32
N PRO A 64 0.93 39.43 12.56
CA PRO A 64 1.64 38.24 13.00
C PRO A 64 1.27 37.85 14.44
N LEU A 65 1.61 36.62 14.83
CA LEU A 65 1.49 36.15 16.22
C LEU A 65 2.71 36.53 17.07
N GLY A 66 2.48 36.90 18.32
CA GLY A 66 3.51 37.04 19.35
C GLY A 66 4.08 35.68 19.79
N GLU A 67 5.24 35.67 20.46
CA GLU A 67 5.94 34.42 20.79
C GLU A 67 5.12 33.47 21.67
N GLU A 68 4.48 33.98 22.73
CA GLU A 68 3.61 33.18 23.60
C GLU A 68 2.42 32.60 22.82
N GLU A 69 1.82 33.38 21.92
CA GLU A 69 0.71 32.92 21.08
C GLU A 69 1.15 31.80 20.12
N ARG A 70 2.34 31.94 19.51
CA ARG A 70 2.92 30.91 18.64
C ARG A 70 3.13 29.59 19.40
N ARG A 71 3.65 29.65 20.63
CA ARG A 71 3.85 28.47 21.49
C ARG A 71 2.51 27.78 21.82
N VAL A 72 1.46 28.55 22.12
CA VAL A 72 0.11 28.00 22.37
C VAL A 72 -0.48 27.37 21.12
N VAL A 73 -0.35 28.01 19.96
CA VAL A 73 -0.80 27.46 18.66
C VAL A 73 -0.09 26.15 18.37
N ALA A 74 1.23 26.09 18.53
CA ALA A 74 2.00 24.87 18.31
C ALA A 74 1.58 23.73 19.25
N ALA A 75 1.41 24.01 20.56
CA ALA A 75 0.95 23.02 21.53
C ALA A 75 -0.41 22.43 21.15
N ARG A 76 -1.36 23.29 20.75
CA ARG A 76 -2.71 22.87 20.33
C ARG A 76 -2.70 22.11 19.01
N ALA A 77 -1.82 22.48 18.07
CA ALA A 77 -1.67 21.77 16.81
C ALA A 77 -1.13 20.36 17.06
N ILE A 78 -0.08 20.22 17.88
CA ILE A 78 0.49 18.93 18.28
C ILE A 78 -0.57 18.06 18.96
N LEU A 79 -1.30 18.62 19.93
CA LEU A 79 -2.38 17.89 20.59
C LEU A 79 -3.47 17.45 19.60
N GLY A 80 -3.88 18.34 18.69
CA GLY A 80 -4.88 18.03 17.66
C GLY A 80 -4.41 16.92 16.72
N GLU A 81 -3.12 16.87 16.39
CA GLU A 81 -2.54 15.81 15.57
C GLU A 81 -2.48 14.46 16.29
N TRP A 82 -2.25 14.47 17.60
CA TRP A 82 -2.26 13.26 18.43
C TRP A 82 -3.67 12.72 18.63
N LEU A 83 -4.63 13.59 18.95
CA LEU A 83 -6.06 13.23 19.02
C LEU A 83 -6.59 12.75 17.66
N GLY A 84 -6.09 13.32 16.56
CA GLY A 84 -6.40 12.89 15.20
C GLY A 84 -5.67 11.61 14.75
N GLY A 85 -4.82 11.00 15.59
CA GLY A 85 -4.13 9.75 15.31
C GLY A 85 -2.98 9.83 14.29
N SER A 86 -2.55 11.03 13.90
CA SER A 86 -1.50 11.22 12.88
C SER A 86 -0.07 11.08 13.43
N GLY A 87 0.11 11.18 14.76
CA GLY A 87 1.41 11.04 15.42
C GLY A 87 2.44 12.09 14.97
N GLY A 88 1.99 13.24 14.45
CA GLY A 88 2.87 14.30 13.95
C GLY A 88 3.82 14.85 15.02
N GLY A 89 5.00 15.23 14.57
CA GLY A 89 6.07 15.76 15.42
C GLY A 89 6.10 17.27 15.43
N TRP A 90 6.67 17.86 16.49
CA TRP A 90 6.71 19.31 16.69
C TRP A 90 7.40 20.08 15.55
N GLN A 91 8.27 19.44 14.76
CA GLN A 91 8.99 20.08 13.66
C GLN A 91 8.05 20.65 12.58
N ASP A 92 6.89 20.04 12.39
CA ASP A 92 5.95 20.45 11.34
C ASP A 92 5.22 21.76 11.69
N SER A 93 5.20 22.14 12.98
CA SER A 93 4.66 23.41 13.48
C SER A 93 5.57 24.62 13.22
N GLY A 94 6.76 24.40 12.64
CA GLY A 94 7.73 25.45 12.38
C GLY A 94 7.19 26.58 11.50
N GLY A 95 6.24 26.34 10.60
CA GLY A 95 5.68 27.40 9.75
C GLY A 95 4.90 28.48 10.51
N VAL A 96 4.59 28.27 11.79
CA VAL A 96 4.04 29.29 12.69
C VAL A 96 5.05 30.42 12.96
N TRP A 97 6.35 30.12 13.00
CA TRP A 97 7.43 31.10 13.18
C TRP A 97 7.93 31.66 11.84
N PRO A 98 8.42 32.92 11.81
CA PRO A 98 8.98 33.53 10.60
C PRO A 98 10.33 32.92 10.21
N GLY A 99 10.69 33.14 8.94
CA GLY A 99 12.04 32.98 8.39
C GLY A 99 12.61 31.57 8.45
N MET A 100 13.94 31.52 8.36
CA MET A 100 14.75 30.34 8.63
C MET A 100 14.90 30.13 10.13
N LYS A 101 14.77 28.88 10.60
CA LYS A 101 14.93 28.55 12.02
C LYS A 101 15.53 27.18 12.23
N LEU A 102 16.23 27.05 13.34
CA LEU A 102 16.65 25.78 13.92
C LEU A 102 15.66 25.41 15.03
N ILE A 103 15.17 24.18 15.00
CA ILE A 103 14.17 23.70 15.96
C ILE A 103 14.76 22.50 16.71
N GLU A 104 14.79 22.58 18.04
CA GLU A 104 15.56 21.66 18.87
C GLU A 104 14.74 21.12 20.04
N GLY A 105 14.89 19.81 20.28
CA GLY A 105 14.49 19.20 21.55
C GLY A 105 15.36 19.74 22.69
N VAL A 106 14.75 19.91 23.86
CA VAL A 106 15.35 20.63 24.98
C VAL A 106 15.06 19.87 26.28
N PRO A 107 16.05 19.71 27.18
CA PRO A 107 15.83 19.06 28.47
C PRO A 107 14.73 19.75 29.27
N ALA A 108 13.97 18.98 30.03
CA ALA A 108 13.05 19.53 31.01
C ALA A 108 13.85 20.08 32.20
N MET A 109 13.50 21.28 32.66
CA MET A 109 14.14 21.98 33.77
C MET A 109 13.12 22.27 34.88
N GLU A 110 13.60 22.55 36.08
CA GLU A 110 12.74 22.95 37.20
C GLU A 110 11.84 24.14 36.80
N GLY A 111 10.52 23.97 36.97
CA GLY A 111 9.50 24.92 36.51
C GLY A 111 8.76 24.50 35.23
N ASP A 112 9.31 23.58 34.44
CA ASP A 112 8.58 22.96 33.33
C ASP A 112 7.56 21.91 33.84
N PRO A 113 6.36 21.81 33.26
CA PRO A 113 5.38 20.77 33.61
C PRO A 113 5.91 19.33 33.50
N GLU A 114 6.90 19.12 32.64
CA GLU A 114 7.51 17.82 32.38
C GLU A 114 8.69 17.48 33.32
N PHE A 115 9.12 18.41 34.16
CA PHE A 115 10.25 18.18 35.06
C PHE A 115 9.96 17.06 36.06
N GLY A 116 10.85 16.08 36.16
CA GLY A 116 10.65 14.86 36.96
C GLY A 116 9.73 13.81 36.32
N VAL A 117 9.08 14.11 35.18
CA VAL A 117 8.21 13.19 34.43
C VAL A 117 8.89 12.72 33.14
N SER A 118 9.49 13.63 32.37
CA SER A 118 10.18 13.36 31.11
C SER A 118 11.58 13.98 31.11
N ARG A 119 12.49 13.41 30.29
CA ARG A 119 13.84 13.96 30.10
C ARG A 119 13.86 15.25 29.28
N GLY A 120 12.83 15.50 28.48
CA GLY A 120 12.72 16.66 27.61
C GLY A 120 11.34 17.29 27.68
N ARG A 121 11.25 18.57 27.30
CA ARG A 121 9.99 19.31 27.20
C ARG A 121 9.15 18.83 26.03
N LEU A 122 7.82 18.98 26.14
CA LEU A 122 6.90 18.72 25.03
C LEU A 122 7.16 19.66 23.85
N LEU A 123 7.31 20.96 24.15
CA LEU A 123 7.54 21.98 23.13
C LEU A 123 9.04 22.17 22.88
N PRO A 124 9.46 22.24 21.61
CA PRO A 124 10.85 22.48 21.26
C PRO A 124 11.25 23.95 21.51
N ARG A 125 12.55 24.21 21.40
CA ARG A 125 13.09 25.56 21.23
C ARG A 125 13.12 25.90 19.74
N HIS A 126 12.64 27.10 19.39
CA HIS A 126 12.77 27.68 18.06
C HIS A 126 13.81 28.79 18.09
N HIS A 127 14.93 28.61 17.40
CA HIS A 127 15.91 29.66 17.16
C HIS A 127 15.68 30.24 15.76
N VAL A 128 15.04 31.41 15.69
CA VAL A 128 14.82 32.12 14.41
C VAL A 128 16.09 32.87 14.05
N PHE A 129 16.71 32.50 12.94
CA PHE A 129 17.95 33.13 12.49
C PHE A 129 17.68 34.56 12.06
N SER A 130 18.48 35.50 12.58
CA SER A 130 18.42 36.90 12.17
C SER A 130 19.04 37.12 10.78
N ASN A 131 18.95 38.35 10.27
CA ASN A 131 19.68 38.75 9.06
C ASN A 131 21.19 38.90 9.30
N ASP A 132 21.63 39.02 10.56
CA ASP A 132 23.05 39.08 10.91
C ASP A 132 23.67 37.68 10.93
N GLU A 133 22.89 36.67 11.35
CA GLU A 133 23.32 35.27 11.34
C GLU A 133 23.24 34.67 9.93
N ILE A 134 22.12 34.88 9.23
CA ILE A 134 21.94 34.42 7.85
C ILE A 134 21.46 35.60 7.01
N SER A 135 22.39 36.14 6.23
CA SER A 135 22.19 37.35 5.44
C SER A 135 21.03 37.24 4.44
N SER A 136 20.45 38.40 4.12
CA SER A 136 19.45 38.51 3.04
C SER A 136 20.00 38.04 1.69
N GLU A 137 21.30 38.16 1.45
CA GLU A 137 21.96 37.62 0.26
C GLU A 137 21.95 36.09 0.27
N THR A 138 22.31 35.45 1.38
CA THR A 138 22.24 33.99 1.49
C THR A 138 20.83 33.48 1.26
N ARG A 139 19.83 34.14 1.87
CA ARG A 139 18.40 33.81 1.68
C ARG A 139 17.99 33.89 0.21
N ARG A 140 18.45 34.91 -0.53
CA ARG A 140 18.24 35.02 -1.98
C ARG A 140 18.96 33.91 -2.73
N ARG A 141 20.26 33.70 -2.50
CA ARG A 141 21.05 32.66 -3.17
C ARG A 141 20.45 31.26 -3.01
N LEU A 142 19.91 30.93 -1.83
CA LEU A 142 19.21 29.67 -1.62
C LEU A 142 17.97 29.56 -2.52
N GLN A 143 17.12 30.61 -2.53
CA GLN A 143 15.94 30.66 -3.39
C GLN A 143 16.32 30.61 -4.88
N ASP A 144 17.45 31.20 -5.27
CA ASP A 144 17.94 31.22 -6.64
C ASP A 144 18.61 29.91 -7.07
N SER A 145 18.89 28.99 -6.13
CA SER A 145 19.58 27.72 -6.40
C SER A 145 18.69 26.48 -6.20
N LEU A 146 17.79 26.52 -5.22
CA LEU A 146 16.95 25.39 -4.84
C LEU A 146 15.72 25.30 -5.77
N VAL A 147 15.47 24.09 -6.27
CA VAL A 147 14.25 23.71 -6.97
C VAL A 147 13.45 22.78 -6.06
N LEU A 148 12.26 23.22 -5.67
CA LEU A 148 11.34 22.46 -4.84
C LEU A 148 10.36 21.67 -5.71
N VAL A 149 10.25 20.37 -5.49
CA VAL A 149 9.39 19.49 -6.29
C VAL A 149 8.54 18.57 -5.42
N HIS A 150 7.45 18.07 -6.00
CA HIS A 150 6.71 16.92 -5.52
C HIS A 150 6.68 15.84 -6.59
N GLY A 151 7.22 14.65 -6.32
CA GLY A 151 7.35 13.56 -7.29
C GLY A 151 6.04 12.86 -7.64
N GLY A 152 4.94 13.20 -6.96
CA GLY A 152 3.60 12.66 -7.22
C GLY A 152 3.26 11.44 -6.35
N MET A 153 4.21 10.91 -5.59
CA MET A 153 3.97 9.76 -4.70
C MET A 153 3.33 10.22 -3.39
N ALA A 154 2.35 9.44 -2.90
CA ALA A 154 1.84 9.53 -1.54
C ALA A 154 2.25 8.25 -0.81
N GLN A 155 2.94 8.38 0.32
CA GLN A 155 3.42 7.23 1.09
C GLN A 155 2.89 7.32 2.53
N ASN A 156 2.81 6.21 3.25
CA ASN A 156 2.46 6.20 4.68
C ASN A 156 3.73 6.12 5.52
N VAL A 157 3.91 7.06 6.46
CA VAL A 157 5.08 7.10 7.36
C VAL A 157 4.81 6.48 8.73
N GLY A 158 3.57 6.10 9.05
CA GLY A 158 3.25 5.49 10.35
C GLY A 158 4.18 4.32 10.71
N PRO A 159 4.35 3.32 9.83
CA PRO A 159 5.28 2.22 10.08
C PRO A 159 6.75 2.65 10.22
N ILE A 160 7.17 3.74 9.57
CA ILE A 160 8.52 4.28 9.71
C ILE A 160 8.72 4.85 11.12
N LEU A 161 7.73 5.58 11.65
CA LEU A 161 7.83 6.18 12.98
C LEU A 161 7.98 5.11 14.06
N GLU A 162 7.21 4.02 13.96
CA GLU A 162 7.34 2.86 14.84
C GLU A 162 8.75 2.25 14.78
N MET A 163 9.22 1.91 13.57
CA MET A 163 10.56 1.36 13.34
C MET A 163 11.67 2.28 13.91
N VAL A 164 11.62 3.58 13.61
CA VAL A 164 12.62 4.55 14.06
C VAL A 164 12.61 4.69 15.58
N THR A 165 11.43 4.65 16.19
CA THR A 165 11.25 4.72 17.64
C THR A 165 11.78 3.47 18.32
N GLU A 166 11.43 2.28 17.81
CA GLU A 166 11.93 1.00 18.32
C GLU A 166 13.46 0.98 18.32
N LYS A 167 14.09 1.30 17.18
CA LYS A 167 15.57 1.33 17.05
C LYS A 167 16.22 2.34 17.98
N TYR A 168 15.56 3.48 18.21
CA TYR A 168 16.03 4.48 19.16
C TYR A 168 15.99 3.96 20.60
N LEU A 169 14.89 3.31 21.00
CA LEU A 169 14.70 2.73 22.33
C LEU A 169 15.65 1.55 22.58
N LEU A 170 15.86 0.70 21.58
CA LEU A 170 16.77 -0.44 21.64
C LEU A 170 18.26 -0.06 21.51
N ARG A 171 18.57 1.20 21.22
CA ARG A 171 19.95 1.69 21.00
C ARG A 171 20.73 0.84 19.99
N SER A 172 20.07 0.46 18.89
CA SER A 172 20.71 -0.31 17.81
C SER A 172 21.98 0.39 17.33
N GLU A 173 23.12 -0.30 17.39
CA GLU A 173 24.46 0.32 17.26
C GLU A 173 24.61 1.12 15.96
N ARG A 174 24.27 0.50 14.83
CA ARG A 174 24.37 1.11 13.49
C ARG A 174 23.54 2.40 13.40
N GLU A 175 22.27 2.34 13.79
CA GLU A 175 21.37 3.49 13.75
C GLU A 175 21.75 4.56 14.78
N TRP A 176 22.32 4.17 15.91
CA TRP A 176 22.83 5.11 16.91
C TRP A 176 24.01 5.93 16.37
N GLN A 177 25.01 5.27 15.78
CA GLN A 177 26.15 5.94 15.13
C GLN A 177 25.70 6.85 13.98
N ALA A 178 24.72 6.38 13.18
CA ALA A 178 24.14 7.19 12.12
C ALA A 178 23.45 8.45 12.66
N ARG A 179 22.74 8.38 13.80
CA ARG A 179 22.14 9.57 14.44
C ARG A 179 23.19 10.58 14.88
N THR A 180 24.26 10.13 15.52
CA THR A 180 25.36 11.02 15.92
C THR A 180 25.99 11.71 14.71
N THR A 181 26.16 10.97 13.61
CA THR A 181 26.67 11.52 12.35
C THR A 181 25.71 12.56 11.76
N ALA A 182 24.40 12.29 11.78
CA ALA A 182 23.38 13.22 11.29
C ALA A 182 23.36 14.53 12.10
N LEU A 183 23.56 14.47 13.42
CA LEU A 183 23.66 15.68 14.26
C LEU A 183 24.86 16.53 13.87
N GLY A 184 26.05 15.94 13.69
CA GLY A 184 27.23 16.67 13.24
C GLY A 184 27.10 17.24 11.82
N LEU A 185 26.29 16.63 10.96
CA LEU A 185 25.96 17.20 9.64
C LEU A 185 24.98 18.37 9.74
N LEU A 186 24.06 18.37 10.70
CA LEU A 186 23.14 19.49 10.95
C LEU A 186 23.89 20.75 11.38
N ASP A 187 24.91 20.61 12.23
CA ASP A 187 25.77 21.72 12.63
C ASP A 187 26.49 22.33 11.41
N GLN A 188 27.07 21.47 10.56
CA GLN A 188 27.72 21.92 9.32
C GLN A 188 26.76 22.56 8.32
N VAL A 189 25.52 22.07 8.23
CA VAL A 189 24.47 22.67 7.40
C VAL A 189 24.16 24.09 7.88
N THR A 190 24.09 24.26 9.21
CA THR A 190 23.87 25.57 9.82
C THR A 190 25.02 26.52 9.54
N ASP A 191 26.27 26.05 9.62
CA ASP A 191 27.45 26.84 9.32
C ASP A 191 27.52 27.24 7.83
N ALA A 192 27.18 26.33 6.91
CA ALA A 192 27.12 26.61 5.48
C ALA A 192 26.07 27.69 5.16
N LEU A 193 24.91 27.65 5.81
CA LEU A 193 23.89 28.70 5.71
C LEU A 193 24.38 30.03 6.26
N LYS A 194 25.06 30.06 7.42
CA LYS A 194 25.63 31.30 7.96
C LYS A 194 26.71 31.89 7.04
N ALA A 195 27.53 31.04 6.42
CA ALA A 195 28.58 31.43 5.49
C ALA A 195 28.08 31.82 4.08
N GLY A 196 26.82 31.53 3.73
CA GLY A 196 26.29 31.77 2.39
C GLY A 196 26.77 30.79 1.32
N ASP A 197 27.26 29.61 1.73
CA ASP A 197 27.75 28.56 0.85
C ASP A 197 26.65 27.54 0.53
N VAL A 198 25.85 27.87 -0.48
CA VAL A 198 24.73 27.03 -0.94
C VAL A 198 25.21 25.76 -1.65
N ARG A 199 26.43 25.76 -2.23
CA ARG A 199 27.01 24.56 -2.83
C ARG A 199 27.36 23.54 -1.75
N ARG A 200 28.04 23.98 -0.70
CA ARG A 200 28.34 23.13 0.46
C ARG A 200 27.08 22.61 1.15
N LEU A 201 26.03 23.43 1.22
CA LEU A 201 24.71 22.99 1.70
C LEU A 201 24.17 21.80 0.89
N GLY A 202 24.27 21.85 -0.44
CA GLY A 202 23.87 20.76 -1.34
C GLY A 202 24.67 19.48 -1.11
N GLU A 203 25.98 19.59 -0.92
CA GLU A 203 26.84 18.44 -0.61
C GLU A 203 26.46 17.79 0.72
N LEU A 204 26.28 18.60 1.78
CA LEU A 204 25.96 18.14 3.12
C LEU A 204 24.58 17.47 3.20
N THR A 205 23.56 18.07 2.57
CA THR A 205 22.21 17.49 2.51
C THR A 205 22.21 16.18 1.71
N THR A 206 22.98 16.09 0.63
CA THR A 206 23.18 14.85 -0.14
C THR A 206 23.88 13.78 0.69
N GLN A 207 24.94 14.15 1.42
CA GLN A 207 25.69 13.25 2.29
C GLN A 207 24.81 12.71 3.42
N ASN A 208 24.02 13.58 4.05
CA ASN A 208 23.07 13.20 5.10
C ASN A 208 22.04 12.21 4.57
N PHE A 209 21.48 12.47 3.38
CA PHE A 209 20.54 11.59 2.71
C PHE A 209 21.14 10.22 2.38
N LYS A 210 22.28 10.16 1.67
CA LYS A 210 22.91 8.91 1.23
C LYS A 210 23.52 8.08 2.36
N GLY A 211 23.87 8.71 3.47
CA GLY A 211 24.54 8.08 4.60
C GLY A 211 23.60 7.83 5.78
N PRO A 212 23.62 8.71 6.80
CA PRO A 212 22.95 8.43 8.07
C PRO A 212 21.43 8.34 7.96
N ILE A 213 20.76 9.14 7.11
CA ILE A 213 19.30 9.03 6.94
C ILE A 213 18.90 7.64 6.45
N GLN A 214 19.52 7.13 5.38
CA GLN A 214 19.23 5.79 4.87
C GLN A 214 19.62 4.66 5.85
N SER A 215 20.53 4.93 6.80
CA SER A 215 20.85 3.97 7.86
C SER A 215 19.78 3.94 8.95
N ILE A 216 19.30 5.12 9.37
CA ILE A 216 18.23 5.25 10.39
C ILE A 216 16.89 4.79 9.82
N ILE A 217 16.62 5.15 8.56
CA ILE A 217 15.39 4.92 7.84
C ILE A 217 15.74 4.28 6.48
N PRO A 218 15.85 2.94 6.39
CA PRO A 218 16.13 2.26 5.14
C PRO A 218 15.17 2.62 3.99
N TRP A 219 13.93 2.99 4.32
CA TRP A 219 12.89 3.38 3.35
C TRP A 219 12.87 4.89 3.02
N ALA A 220 13.83 5.68 3.50
CA ALA A 220 13.91 7.10 3.18
C ALA A 220 14.10 7.38 1.69
N THR A 221 14.59 6.37 0.94
CA THR A 221 14.81 6.42 -0.50
C THR A 221 13.99 5.35 -1.22
N ASN A 222 13.85 5.51 -2.53
CA ASN A 222 13.22 4.54 -3.44
C ASN A 222 13.82 4.65 -4.84
N ASP A 223 13.48 3.70 -5.73
CA ASP A 223 14.03 3.64 -7.08
C ASP A 223 13.73 4.90 -7.92
N PHE A 224 12.56 5.52 -7.72
CA PHE A 224 12.18 6.78 -8.37
C PHE A 224 13.17 7.90 -7.99
N THR A 225 13.37 8.12 -6.70
CA THR A 225 14.24 9.19 -6.18
C THR A 225 15.70 8.99 -6.60
N GLU A 226 16.24 7.78 -6.42
CA GLU A 226 17.62 7.47 -6.82
C GLU A 226 17.82 7.63 -8.33
N THR A 227 16.82 7.26 -9.13
CA THR A 227 16.87 7.45 -10.59
C THR A 227 16.91 8.92 -10.97
N LEU A 228 16.11 9.78 -10.32
CA LEU A 228 16.14 11.22 -10.54
C LEU A 228 17.51 11.81 -10.19
N ILE A 229 18.02 11.54 -8.99
CA ILE A 229 19.34 12.04 -8.54
C ILE A 229 20.44 11.62 -9.52
N ARG A 230 20.42 10.36 -9.96
CA ARG A 230 21.41 9.85 -10.91
C ARG A 230 21.31 10.50 -12.30
N ARG A 231 20.10 10.62 -12.87
CA ARG A 231 19.90 11.22 -14.21
C ARG A 231 20.23 12.71 -14.20
N VAL A 232 19.77 13.45 -13.19
CA VAL A 232 20.05 14.88 -13.01
C VAL A 232 21.55 15.12 -12.80
N GLY A 233 22.19 14.35 -11.91
CA GLY A 233 23.63 14.47 -11.69
C GLY A 233 24.46 14.14 -12.93
N GLY A 234 24.02 13.18 -13.75
CA GLY A 234 24.67 12.87 -15.03
C GLY A 234 24.48 13.95 -16.09
N GLU A 235 23.32 14.62 -16.12
CA GLU A 235 22.99 15.64 -17.12
C GLU A 235 23.59 17.03 -16.80
N PHE A 236 23.59 17.43 -15.54
CA PHE A 236 24.04 18.77 -15.12
C PHE A 236 25.48 18.79 -14.58
N GLY A 237 26.09 17.64 -14.25
CA GLY A 237 27.47 17.57 -13.78
C GLY A 237 27.73 18.50 -12.60
N ASP A 238 28.75 19.36 -12.72
CA ASP A 238 29.18 20.30 -11.66
C ASP A 238 28.15 21.40 -11.35
N ASP A 239 27.18 21.63 -12.24
CA ASP A 239 26.09 22.58 -12.02
C ASP A 239 24.99 22.01 -11.10
N PHE A 240 25.01 20.70 -10.82
CA PHE A 240 24.14 20.08 -9.83
C PHE A 240 24.89 19.98 -8.49
N TRP A 241 24.48 20.79 -7.53
CA TRP A 241 25.15 20.93 -6.24
C TRP A 241 24.66 19.93 -5.19
N GLY A 242 23.43 19.41 -5.31
CA GLY A 242 23.00 18.32 -4.44
C GLY A 242 21.50 18.08 -4.33
N PHE A 243 21.15 17.06 -3.57
CA PHE A 243 19.80 16.63 -3.26
C PHE A 243 19.45 16.89 -1.79
N TRP A 244 18.22 17.34 -1.57
CA TRP A 244 17.65 17.64 -0.27
C TRP A 244 16.35 16.84 -0.08
N MET A 245 16.35 15.89 0.85
CA MET A 245 15.14 15.18 1.26
C MET A 245 14.23 16.03 2.14
N LEU A 246 12.93 16.10 1.83
CA LEU A 246 11.95 16.81 2.65
C LEU A 246 11.01 15.80 3.33
N GLY A 247 10.84 15.94 4.65
CA GLY A 247 10.09 14.99 5.46
C GLY A 247 10.84 13.68 5.69
N GLY A 248 10.13 12.63 6.14
CA GLY A 248 10.72 11.33 6.51
C GLY A 248 10.88 10.30 5.38
N MET A 249 10.54 10.65 4.13
CA MET A 249 10.55 9.73 2.98
C MET A 249 10.58 10.48 1.65
N SER A 250 11.43 10.06 0.71
CA SER A 250 11.56 10.71 -0.62
C SER A 250 10.53 10.21 -1.64
N GLY A 251 10.31 10.95 -2.73
CA GLY A 251 9.33 10.66 -3.79
C GLY A 251 8.04 11.50 -3.67
N GLY A 252 7.74 12.00 -2.47
CA GLY A 252 6.82 13.12 -2.25
C GLY A 252 7.57 14.44 -2.45
N GLY A 253 7.69 15.26 -1.39
CA GLY A 253 8.47 16.49 -1.36
C GLY A 253 9.99 16.26 -1.44
N MET A 254 10.66 16.97 -2.35
CA MET A 254 12.11 16.90 -2.55
C MET A 254 12.68 18.25 -2.99
N GLY A 255 13.96 18.48 -2.73
CA GLY A 255 14.72 19.63 -3.18
C GLY A 255 15.93 19.21 -4.03
N PHE A 256 16.19 19.95 -5.09
CA PHE A 256 17.38 19.80 -5.94
C PHE A 256 18.09 21.15 -6.02
N ILE A 257 19.37 21.19 -5.68
CA ILE A 257 20.16 22.42 -5.65
C ILE A 257 21.02 22.47 -6.90
N PHE A 258 20.88 23.56 -7.65
CA PHE A 258 21.66 23.85 -8.85
C PHE A 258 22.46 25.14 -8.67
N ALA A 259 23.48 25.33 -9.52
CA ALA A 259 24.06 26.65 -9.70
C ALA A 259 22.96 27.67 -10.05
N PRO A 260 22.98 28.91 -9.50
CA PRO A 260 21.91 29.90 -9.70
C PRO A 260 21.53 30.13 -11.17
N GLY A 261 22.53 30.20 -12.06
CA GLY A 261 22.32 30.38 -13.50
C GLY A 261 21.68 29.17 -14.21
N ARG A 262 21.53 28.04 -13.53
CA ARG A 262 21.00 26.78 -14.06
C ARG A 262 19.66 26.39 -13.42
N LYS A 263 19.17 27.11 -12.40
CA LYS A 263 17.90 26.81 -11.72
C LYS A 263 16.73 26.69 -12.69
N ALA A 264 16.54 27.66 -13.59
CA ALA A 264 15.41 27.66 -14.52
C ALA A 264 15.42 26.44 -15.46
N ALA A 265 16.59 26.12 -16.03
CA ALA A 265 16.78 24.90 -16.82
C ALA A 265 16.57 23.63 -15.99
N GLY A 266 17.03 23.64 -14.73
CA GLY A 266 16.81 22.56 -13.76
C GLY A 266 15.32 22.33 -13.45
N GLN A 267 14.52 23.39 -13.29
CA GLN A 267 13.07 23.30 -13.05
C GLN A 267 12.35 22.61 -14.21
N GLU A 268 12.57 23.09 -15.44
CA GLU A 268 11.95 22.53 -16.63
C GLU A 268 12.35 21.06 -16.83
N ARG A 269 13.66 20.78 -16.71
CA ARG A 269 14.16 19.43 -16.91
C ARG A 269 13.73 18.45 -15.83
N LEU A 270 13.69 18.87 -14.57
CA LEU A 270 13.20 18.02 -13.47
C LEU A 270 11.74 17.64 -13.68
N LEU A 271 10.89 18.55 -14.14
CA LEU A 271 9.50 18.23 -14.42
C LEU A 271 9.38 17.17 -15.53
N MET A 272 10.15 17.32 -16.61
CA MET A 272 10.20 16.32 -17.69
C MET A 272 10.68 14.96 -17.16
N LEU A 273 11.82 14.93 -16.47
CA LEU A 273 12.40 13.71 -15.92
C LEU A 273 11.46 13.01 -14.93
N MET A 274 10.79 13.76 -14.04
CA MET A 274 9.83 13.17 -13.11
C MET A 274 8.65 12.52 -13.84
N ASN A 275 8.15 13.11 -14.93
CA ASN A 275 7.09 12.51 -15.73
C ASN A 275 7.57 11.27 -16.48
N GLU A 276 8.75 11.32 -17.10
CA GLU A 276 9.37 10.16 -17.77
C GLU A 276 9.54 8.98 -16.79
N VAL A 277 10.17 9.21 -15.64
CA VAL A 277 10.43 8.15 -14.65
C VAL A 277 9.13 7.68 -13.99
N ARG A 278 8.14 8.57 -13.81
CA ARG A 278 6.79 8.16 -13.40
C ARG A 278 6.18 7.19 -14.40
N GLU A 279 6.20 7.49 -15.70
CA GLU A 279 5.65 6.61 -16.74
C GLU A 279 6.39 5.25 -16.79
N GLU A 280 7.70 5.25 -16.54
CA GLU A 280 8.47 4.02 -16.38
C GLU A 280 7.97 3.17 -15.19
N LEU A 281 7.66 3.82 -14.05
CA LEU A 281 7.37 3.18 -12.76
C LEU A 281 5.89 3.16 -12.35
N GLN A 282 4.96 3.70 -13.13
CA GLN A 282 3.55 3.90 -12.73
C GLN A 282 2.81 2.60 -12.40
N HIS A 283 3.28 1.47 -12.94
CA HIS A 283 2.72 0.14 -12.64
C HIS A 283 3.46 -0.58 -11.49
N ALA A 284 4.54 0.00 -10.98
CA ALA A 284 5.40 -0.53 -9.92
C ALA A 284 5.26 0.25 -8.61
N LEU A 285 5.09 1.57 -8.69
CA LEU A 285 5.03 2.50 -7.57
C LEU A 285 3.74 3.33 -7.61
N PRO A 286 3.14 3.63 -6.44
CA PRO A 286 1.91 4.40 -6.35
C PRO A 286 2.17 5.90 -6.54
N PHE A 287 1.65 6.46 -7.64
CA PHE A 287 1.60 7.91 -7.86
C PHE A 287 0.17 8.41 -7.68
N ALA A 288 -0.04 9.30 -6.72
CA ALA A 288 -1.34 9.88 -6.40
C ALA A 288 -1.70 11.07 -7.31
N MET A 289 -0.70 11.72 -7.89
CA MET A 289 -0.89 12.86 -8.79
C MET A 289 0.27 13.00 -9.77
N ALA A 290 0.14 13.93 -10.70
CA ALA A 290 1.26 14.34 -11.54
C ALA A 290 2.37 14.99 -10.71
N PRO A 291 3.65 14.77 -11.08
CA PRO A 291 4.75 15.51 -10.49
C PRO A 291 4.58 17.00 -10.71
N VAL A 292 5.03 17.80 -9.73
CA VAL A 292 4.91 19.25 -9.73
C VAL A 292 6.23 19.88 -9.32
N VAL A 293 6.57 21.00 -9.94
CA VAL A 293 7.63 21.90 -9.51
C VAL A 293 6.96 23.12 -8.89
N TYR A 294 7.38 23.51 -7.69
CA TYR A 294 6.81 24.65 -6.99
C TYR A 294 7.68 25.88 -7.13
N ASP A 295 7.01 27.01 -7.25
CA ASP A 295 7.57 28.29 -6.86
C ASP A 295 7.45 28.43 -5.35
N PHE A 296 8.56 28.76 -4.70
CA PHE A 296 8.59 28.98 -3.26
C PHE A 296 9.37 30.24 -2.94
N ALA A 297 9.03 30.82 -1.79
CA ALA A 297 9.79 31.90 -1.18
C ALA A 297 9.90 31.65 0.33
N ILE A 298 10.89 32.26 0.98
CA ILE A 298 11.02 32.20 2.44
C ILE A 298 9.96 33.11 3.05
N ASN A 299 9.10 32.54 3.90
CA ASN A 299 8.09 33.29 4.64
C ASN A 299 8.72 34.01 5.85
N GLU A 300 9.04 35.29 5.71
CA GLU A 300 9.61 36.11 6.79
C GLU A 300 8.59 36.60 7.84
N GLN A 301 7.31 36.23 7.71
CA GLN A 301 6.24 36.69 8.62
C GLN A 301 5.73 35.58 9.56
N GLY A 302 5.89 34.31 9.18
CA GLY A 302 5.28 33.18 9.89
C GLY A 302 3.76 33.13 9.65
N THR A 303 2.98 32.73 10.65
CA THR A 303 1.52 32.80 10.56
C THR A 303 1.02 34.23 10.74
N VAL A 304 0.33 34.75 9.73
CA VAL A 304 -0.30 36.07 9.70
C VAL A 304 -1.80 35.94 9.41
N ALA A 305 -2.59 36.84 9.96
CA ALA A 305 -4.01 36.97 9.65
C ALA A 305 -4.30 38.40 9.16
N ASP A 306 -5.18 38.52 8.17
CA ASP A 306 -5.64 39.82 7.66
C ASP A 306 -7.16 39.78 7.44
N PHE A 307 -7.77 40.96 7.49
CA PHE A 307 -9.15 41.13 7.05
C PHE A 307 -9.19 41.10 5.52
N LEU A 308 -10.16 40.37 4.97
CA LEU A 308 -10.42 40.45 3.53
C LEU A 308 -10.93 41.86 3.19
N PRO A 309 -10.47 42.45 2.08
CA PRO A 309 -10.95 43.76 1.64
C PRO A 309 -12.43 43.69 1.24
N ASP A 310 -13.11 44.84 1.27
CA ASP A 310 -14.50 44.96 0.79
C ASP A 310 -14.61 44.51 -0.67
N GLY A 311 -15.61 43.66 -0.96
CA GLY A 311 -15.74 42.96 -2.24
C GLY A 311 -14.86 41.70 -2.37
N GLY A 312 -14.00 41.38 -1.41
CA GLY A 312 -13.20 40.16 -1.36
C GLY A 312 -13.83 39.03 -0.53
N GLU A 313 -15.09 39.15 -0.12
CA GLU A 313 -15.69 38.34 0.96
C GLU A 313 -16.18 36.95 0.51
N LEU A 314 -15.97 36.59 -0.76
CA LEU A 314 -16.36 35.28 -1.26
C LEU A 314 -15.38 34.20 -0.82
N LEU A 315 -15.94 33.04 -0.47
CA LEU A 315 -15.16 31.86 -0.17
C LEU A 315 -14.48 31.32 -1.44
N PRO A 316 -13.46 30.45 -1.31
CA PRO A 316 -12.77 29.88 -2.46
C PRO A 316 -13.74 29.16 -3.43
N PRO A 317 -13.51 29.18 -4.75
CA PRO A 317 -14.39 28.55 -5.74
C PRO A 317 -14.79 27.10 -5.41
N ALA A 318 -13.84 26.28 -4.95
CA ALA A 318 -14.05 24.89 -4.57
C ALA A 318 -15.08 24.69 -3.44
N TYR A 319 -15.20 25.68 -2.53
CA TYR A 319 -16.24 25.67 -1.50
C TYR A 319 -17.64 25.70 -2.14
N TYR A 320 -17.85 26.57 -3.13
CA TYR A 320 -19.14 26.72 -3.79
C TYR A 320 -19.49 25.50 -4.64
N THR A 321 -18.54 24.91 -5.36
CA THR A 321 -18.74 23.65 -6.09
C THR A 321 -19.22 22.52 -5.15
N LEU A 322 -18.75 22.49 -3.90
CA LEU A 322 -19.15 21.50 -2.90
C LEU A 322 -20.52 21.79 -2.28
N MET A 323 -20.77 23.04 -1.90
CA MET A 323 -21.90 23.41 -1.06
C MET A 323 -23.16 23.77 -1.86
N VAL A 324 -23.00 24.48 -2.97
CA VAL A 324 -24.14 25.02 -3.75
C VAL A 324 -25.07 23.92 -4.28
N PRO A 325 -24.60 22.77 -4.83
CA PRO A 325 -25.51 21.71 -5.30
C PRO A 325 -26.42 21.17 -4.18
N ARG A 326 -25.91 21.09 -2.95
CA ARG A 326 -26.69 20.66 -1.77
C ARG A 326 -27.70 21.73 -1.38
N LEU A 327 -27.28 22.99 -1.34
CA LEU A 327 -28.13 24.13 -0.96
C LEU A 327 -29.27 24.36 -1.96
N LEU A 328 -29.05 24.13 -3.26
CA LEU A 328 -30.06 24.29 -4.31
C LEU A 328 -31.15 23.21 -4.27
N ARG A 329 -30.90 22.05 -3.64
CA ARG A 329 -31.91 20.99 -3.43
C ARG A 329 -32.88 21.31 -2.28
N LEU A 330 -32.58 22.33 -1.47
CA LEU A 330 -33.42 22.76 -0.36
C LEU A 330 -34.38 23.87 -0.80
N GLU A 331 -35.52 23.98 -0.13
CA GLU A 331 -36.43 25.11 -0.35
C GLU A 331 -35.78 26.43 0.10
N ARG A 332 -35.83 27.48 -0.72
CA ARG A 332 -35.17 28.78 -0.41
C ARG A 332 -35.53 29.36 0.96
N ARG A 333 -36.73 29.09 1.47
CA ARG A 333 -37.22 29.53 2.79
C ARG A 333 -36.56 28.81 3.97
N SER A 334 -36.03 27.61 3.77
CA SER A 334 -35.31 26.85 4.82
C SER A 334 -33.85 27.28 4.98
N LEU A 335 -33.31 28.04 4.02
CA LEU A 335 -31.95 28.59 4.11
C LEU A 335 -31.91 29.77 5.09
N SER A 336 -30.83 29.90 5.87
CA SER A 336 -30.62 31.04 6.76
C SER A 336 -30.48 32.36 5.97
N PRO A 337 -30.77 33.54 6.58
CA PRO A 337 -30.58 34.83 5.91
C PRO A 337 -29.15 35.02 5.37
N LEU A 338 -28.14 34.60 6.16
CA LEU A 338 -26.73 34.68 5.78
C LEU A 338 -26.44 33.85 4.52
N ARG A 339 -26.94 32.60 4.45
CA ARG A 339 -26.75 31.73 3.27
C ARG A 339 -27.42 32.28 2.02
N ARG A 340 -28.59 32.91 2.15
CA ARG A 340 -29.26 33.54 1.00
C ARG A 340 -28.43 34.71 0.47
N MET A 341 -27.96 35.59 1.37
CA MET A 341 -27.11 36.72 1.00
C MET A 341 -25.81 36.26 0.34
N GLU A 342 -25.19 35.20 0.85
CA GLU A 342 -24.00 34.59 0.26
C GLU A 342 -24.27 34.07 -1.15
N LEU A 343 -25.35 33.29 -1.36
CA LEU A 343 -25.71 32.78 -2.69
C LEU A 343 -26.04 33.89 -3.69
N ASP A 344 -26.71 34.96 -3.24
CA ASP A 344 -27.00 36.11 -4.09
C ASP A 344 -25.71 36.83 -4.51
N ARG A 345 -24.76 37.03 -3.58
CA ARG A 345 -23.42 37.60 -3.85
C ARG A 345 -22.59 36.70 -4.78
N PHE A 346 -22.56 35.40 -4.51
CA PHE A 346 -21.87 34.42 -5.34
C PHE A 346 -22.46 34.41 -6.76
N GLY A 347 -23.79 34.36 -6.89
CA GLY A 347 -24.47 34.41 -8.17
C GLY A 347 -24.20 35.70 -8.95
N ALA A 348 -24.10 36.85 -8.27
CA ALA A 348 -23.68 38.10 -8.88
C ALA A 348 -22.22 38.05 -9.36
N ALA A 349 -21.32 37.47 -8.56
CA ALA A 349 -19.91 37.35 -8.90
C ALA A 349 -19.65 36.37 -10.06
N CYS A 350 -20.42 35.29 -10.18
CA CYS A 350 -20.35 34.38 -11.34
C CYS A 350 -20.66 35.08 -12.68
N ARG A 351 -21.39 36.21 -12.65
CA ARG A 351 -21.69 37.00 -13.85
C ARG A 351 -20.63 38.05 -14.17
N SER A 352 -19.79 38.44 -13.21
CA SER A 352 -18.86 39.56 -13.34
C SER A 352 -17.38 39.17 -13.21
N ARG A 353 -17.07 38.01 -12.64
CA ARG A 353 -15.69 37.54 -12.42
C ARG A 353 -15.36 36.35 -13.32
N ALA A 354 -14.37 36.51 -14.18
CA ALA A 354 -13.90 35.46 -15.08
C ALA A 354 -13.40 34.21 -14.34
N GLU A 355 -12.81 34.37 -13.15
CA GLU A 355 -12.29 33.29 -12.30
C GLU A 355 -13.37 32.31 -11.80
N LEU A 356 -14.66 32.71 -11.82
CA LEU A 356 -15.79 31.89 -11.40
C LEU A 356 -16.54 31.25 -12.59
N GLY A 357 -16.14 31.53 -13.83
CA GLY A 357 -16.83 31.02 -15.03
C GLY A 357 -16.86 29.50 -15.12
N GLY A 358 -15.78 28.82 -14.70
CA GLY A 358 -15.71 27.35 -14.65
C GLY A 358 -16.64 26.73 -13.61
N VAL A 359 -16.83 27.41 -12.47
CA VAL A 359 -17.67 26.92 -11.36
C VAL A 359 -19.13 26.76 -11.81
N VAL A 360 -19.62 27.63 -12.70
CA VAL A 360 -20.99 27.52 -13.21
C VAL A 360 -21.19 26.22 -14.00
N GLN A 361 -20.23 25.84 -14.85
CA GLN A 361 -20.29 24.56 -15.58
C GLN A 361 -20.22 23.37 -14.62
N ASP A 362 -19.30 23.39 -13.67
CA ASP A 362 -19.17 22.35 -12.63
C ASP A 362 -20.47 22.17 -11.83
N LEU A 363 -21.15 23.27 -11.50
CA LEU A 363 -22.44 23.25 -10.81
C LEU A 363 -23.56 22.69 -11.69
N PHE A 364 -23.59 23.02 -12.98
CA PHE A 364 -24.56 22.46 -13.92
C PHE A 364 -24.37 20.95 -14.09
N ASP A 365 -23.13 20.48 -14.25
CA ASP A 365 -22.83 19.05 -14.36
C ASP A 365 -23.15 18.28 -13.06
N ALA A 366 -23.01 18.92 -11.89
CA ALA A 366 -23.40 18.34 -10.60
C ALA A 366 -24.92 18.30 -10.34
N LEU A 367 -25.69 19.25 -10.90
CA LEU A 367 -27.14 19.35 -10.75
C LEU A 367 -27.90 18.53 -11.79
N LEU A 368 -27.35 18.42 -13.01
CA LEU A 368 -27.89 17.68 -14.14
C LEU A 368 -26.84 16.67 -14.61
N PRO A 369 -26.62 15.57 -13.86
CA PRO A 369 -25.65 14.56 -14.27
C PRO A 369 -26.01 14.09 -15.67
N ARG A 370 -25.11 14.35 -16.63
CA ARG A 370 -25.26 13.81 -17.98
C ARG A 370 -25.38 12.29 -17.83
N GLY A 371 -26.42 11.69 -18.41
CA GLY A 371 -26.44 10.25 -18.64
C GLY A 371 -25.12 9.83 -19.30
N PRO A 372 -24.59 8.64 -19.02
CA PRO A 372 -23.17 8.31 -19.10
C PRO A 372 -22.54 8.74 -20.42
N ALA A 373 -21.95 9.94 -20.42
CA ALA A 373 -21.22 10.51 -21.54
C ALA A 373 -19.75 10.49 -21.17
N VAL A 374 -19.13 9.36 -21.53
CA VAL A 374 -17.74 9.16 -21.92
C VAL A 374 -16.85 10.40 -21.75
N ALA A 375 -16.14 10.47 -20.64
CA ALA A 375 -14.93 11.28 -20.52
C ALA A 375 -13.72 10.41 -20.91
N GLY A 376 -13.24 10.59 -22.14
CA GLY A 376 -11.83 10.42 -22.52
C GLY A 376 -11.13 9.12 -22.17
N GLY A 377 -11.55 8.03 -22.80
CA GLY A 377 -10.84 6.75 -22.85
C GLY A 377 -11.83 5.70 -23.30
N GLU A 378 -11.66 5.10 -24.49
CA GLU A 378 -12.59 4.09 -24.99
C GLU A 378 -12.80 3.00 -23.93
N PRO A 379 -13.99 2.93 -23.32
CA PRO A 379 -14.30 1.87 -22.39
C PRO A 379 -14.58 0.64 -23.24
N GLY A 380 -13.69 -0.34 -23.19
CA GLY A 380 -14.14 -1.71 -23.40
C GLY A 380 -15.33 -1.92 -22.47
N SER A 381 -16.53 -2.12 -23.03
CA SER A 381 -17.74 -2.32 -22.22
C SER A 381 -17.45 -3.38 -21.16
N LEU A 382 -17.94 -3.22 -19.92
CA LEU A 382 -17.71 -4.20 -18.84
C LEU A 382 -17.91 -5.65 -19.32
N ARG A 383 -18.88 -5.85 -20.23
CA ARG A 383 -19.12 -7.09 -20.96
C ARG A 383 -17.93 -7.59 -21.78
N GLN A 384 -17.30 -6.75 -22.61
CA GLN A 384 -16.08 -7.11 -23.35
C GLN A 384 -14.94 -7.51 -22.41
N LEU A 385 -14.78 -6.82 -21.27
CA LEU A 385 -13.76 -7.19 -20.28
C LEU A 385 -14.07 -8.54 -19.62
N LEU A 386 -15.34 -8.82 -19.31
CA LEU A 386 -15.77 -10.11 -18.79
C LEU A 386 -15.49 -11.23 -19.81
N GLU A 387 -15.88 -11.03 -21.07
CA GLU A 387 -15.68 -12.00 -22.17
C GLU A 387 -14.18 -12.24 -22.43
N ALA A 388 -13.37 -11.18 -22.54
CA ALA A 388 -11.92 -11.29 -22.81
C ALA A 388 -11.14 -12.00 -21.70
N ASN A 389 -11.60 -11.88 -20.44
CA ASN A 389 -10.93 -12.44 -19.27
C ASN A 389 -11.56 -13.76 -18.78
N GLY A 390 -12.43 -14.37 -19.60
CA GLY A 390 -12.96 -15.71 -19.37
C GLY A 390 -13.99 -15.81 -18.24
N PHE A 391 -14.88 -14.82 -18.16
CA PHE A 391 -16.03 -14.83 -17.26
C PHE A 391 -16.93 -16.04 -17.53
N ASP A 392 -17.17 -16.84 -16.51
CA ASP A 392 -18.09 -17.98 -16.57
C ASP A 392 -19.46 -17.55 -16.02
N ARG A 393 -20.38 -17.21 -16.92
CA ARG A 393 -21.73 -16.77 -16.55
C ARG A 393 -22.53 -17.85 -15.81
N GLN A 394 -22.34 -19.11 -16.16
CA GLN A 394 -23.06 -20.21 -15.52
C GLN A 394 -22.60 -20.34 -14.06
N GLN A 395 -21.29 -20.29 -13.83
CA GLN A 395 -20.75 -20.29 -12.48
C GLN A 395 -21.18 -19.05 -11.70
N HIS A 396 -21.16 -17.86 -12.31
CA HIS A 396 -21.56 -16.62 -11.64
C HIS A 396 -23.01 -16.65 -11.17
N GLU A 397 -23.94 -17.11 -12.00
CA GLU A 397 -25.35 -17.24 -11.62
C GLU A 397 -25.56 -18.30 -10.52
N GLN A 398 -24.79 -19.40 -10.55
CA GLN A 398 -24.81 -20.40 -9.48
C GLN A 398 -24.35 -19.79 -8.15
N ILE A 399 -23.22 -19.08 -8.15
CA ILE A 399 -22.68 -18.40 -6.95
C ILE A 399 -23.66 -17.34 -6.44
N ARG A 400 -24.28 -16.57 -7.34
CA ARG A 400 -25.32 -15.60 -6.96
C ARG A 400 -26.50 -16.30 -6.28
N ALA A 401 -26.99 -17.40 -6.87
CA ALA A 401 -28.08 -18.17 -6.29
C ALA A 401 -27.71 -18.75 -4.92
N ASP A 402 -26.49 -19.25 -4.76
CA ASP A 402 -25.98 -19.77 -3.49
C ASP A 402 -25.87 -18.67 -2.42
N LEU A 403 -25.41 -17.47 -2.79
CA LEU A 403 -25.29 -16.32 -1.90
C LEU A 403 -26.68 -15.85 -1.42
N ARG A 404 -27.63 -15.70 -2.37
CA ARG A 404 -29.03 -15.31 -2.08
C ARG A 404 -29.73 -16.31 -1.16
N ASN A 405 -29.54 -17.60 -1.41
CA ASN A 405 -30.15 -18.67 -0.62
C ASN A 405 -29.40 -18.95 0.70
N GLY A 406 -28.29 -18.25 0.97
CA GLY A 406 -27.49 -18.44 2.19
C GLY A 406 -26.74 -19.78 2.27
N ARG A 407 -26.49 -20.42 1.13
CA ARG A 407 -25.59 -21.58 1.04
C ARG A 407 -24.13 -21.16 1.14
N ILE A 408 -23.80 -19.96 0.70
CA ILE A 408 -22.52 -19.28 0.88
C ILE A 408 -22.75 -17.88 1.44
N GLY A 409 -21.73 -17.31 2.08
CA GLY A 409 -21.78 -16.04 2.80
C GLY A 409 -20.62 -15.94 3.78
N LEU A 410 -20.48 -14.80 4.45
CA LEU A 410 -19.35 -14.57 5.37
C LEU A 410 -19.35 -15.56 6.53
N ALA A 411 -20.51 -15.84 7.11
CA ALA A 411 -20.66 -16.84 8.16
C ALA A 411 -20.40 -18.27 7.64
N GLN A 412 -20.82 -18.56 6.41
CA GLN A 412 -20.67 -19.89 5.78
C GLN A 412 -19.24 -20.17 5.30
N ASN A 413 -18.34 -19.20 5.33
CA ASN A 413 -16.92 -19.44 5.12
C ASN A 413 -16.34 -20.34 6.23
N ARG A 414 -16.84 -20.18 7.46
CA ARG A 414 -16.35 -20.89 8.63
C ARG A 414 -16.81 -22.35 8.60
N LEU A 415 -15.91 -23.25 8.98
CA LEU A 415 -16.25 -24.63 9.26
C LEU A 415 -17.29 -24.68 10.39
N SER A 416 -18.15 -25.70 10.39
CA SER A 416 -19.14 -25.89 11.45
C SER A 416 -18.45 -25.93 12.82
N GLY A 417 -19.05 -25.35 13.86
CA GLY A 417 -18.54 -25.45 15.23
C GLY A 417 -18.52 -26.89 15.78
N THR A 418 -19.16 -27.84 15.10
CA THR A 418 -19.06 -29.29 15.39
C THR A 418 -17.85 -29.96 14.74
N THR A 419 -17.09 -29.23 13.93
CA THR A 419 -15.90 -29.74 13.26
C THR A 419 -14.77 -29.87 14.27
N VAL A 420 -14.19 -31.06 14.37
CA VAL A 420 -13.00 -31.27 15.21
C VAL A 420 -11.78 -30.80 14.43
N ILE A 421 -11.11 -29.79 14.97
CA ILE A 421 -9.87 -29.22 14.42
C ILE A 421 -8.77 -29.44 15.47
N GLU A 422 -7.76 -30.18 15.08
CA GLU A 422 -6.60 -30.49 15.92
C GLU A 422 -5.32 -30.08 15.20
N ASP A 423 -4.26 -29.87 15.97
CA ASP A 423 -2.93 -29.74 15.40
C ASP A 423 -2.43 -31.10 14.85
N VAL A 424 -1.51 -31.04 13.90
CA VAL A 424 -0.92 -32.24 13.30
C VAL A 424 0.11 -32.89 14.22
N SER A 425 0.31 -34.20 14.06
CA SER A 425 1.43 -34.90 14.70
C SER A 425 2.70 -34.81 13.83
N ASP A 426 3.85 -35.11 14.43
CA ASP A 426 5.12 -35.16 13.70
C ASP A 426 5.15 -36.25 12.61
N ASP A 427 4.26 -37.26 12.67
CA ASP A 427 4.12 -38.31 11.65
C ASP A 427 3.34 -37.85 10.40
N ASP A 428 2.55 -36.78 10.52
CA ASP A 428 1.78 -36.22 9.40
C ASP A 428 2.63 -35.37 8.44
N VAL A 429 3.85 -35.04 8.85
CA VAL A 429 4.75 -34.11 8.15
C VAL A 429 6.15 -34.68 7.99
N THR A 430 6.86 -34.24 6.96
CA THR A 430 8.29 -34.49 6.80
C THR A 430 9.08 -33.27 7.23
N PHE A 431 10.13 -33.43 8.05
CA PHE A 431 10.98 -32.32 8.47
C PHE A 431 12.20 -32.18 7.54
N PHE A 432 12.38 -31.02 6.92
CA PHE A 432 13.54 -30.73 6.09
C PHE A 432 14.79 -30.46 6.94
N THR A 433 15.98 -30.57 6.36
CA THR A 433 17.23 -30.33 7.07
C THR A 433 17.27 -28.93 7.69
N GLY A 434 17.64 -28.84 8.97
CA GLY A 434 17.73 -27.57 9.70
C GLY A 434 16.42 -27.08 10.33
N THR A 435 15.35 -27.87 10.32
CA THR A 435 14.13 -27.60 11.11
C THR A 435 14.14 -28.32 12.44
N VAL A 436 13.66 -27.65 13.50
CA VAL A 436 13.56 -28.21 14.85
C VAL A 436 12.27 -29.04 14.97
N ARG A 437 12.36 -30.17 15.67
CA ARG A 437 11.24 -31.05 16.04
C ARG A 437 10.93 -30.86 17.52
N ASP A 438 9.66 -30.98 17.89
CA ASP A 438 9.27 -30.90 19.31
C ASP A 438 9.62 -32.20 20.06
N ASP A 439 9.53 -33.36 19.39
CA ASP A 439 9.95 -34.64 19.94
C ASP A 439 11.16 -35.22 19.17
N ALA A 440 12.35 -35.05 19.74
CA ALA A 440 13.59 -35.61 19.20
C ALA A 440 13.62 -37.16 19.22
N ASN A 441 12.76 -37.79 20.03
CA ASN A 441 12.69 -39.25 20.20
C ASN A 441 11.56 -39.90 19.37
N ALA A 442 10.71 -39.12 18.70
CA ALA A 442 9.65 -39.68 17.87
C ALA A 442 10.25 -40.41 16.65
N ALA A 443 9.84 -41.67 16.47
CA ALA A 443 10.35 -42.63 15.49
C ALA A 443 9.89 -42.36 14.03
N THR A 444 9.94 -41.10 13.57
CA THR A 444 9.71 -40.80 12.16
C THR A 444 10.91 -41.23 11.33
N THR A 445 10.64 -42.08 10.33
CA THR A 445 11.65 -42.46 9.34
C THR A 445 11.95 -41.23 8.48
N GLN A 446 13.05 -40.54 8.75
CA GLN A 446 13.42 -39.39 7.92
C GLN A 446 13.86 -39.86 6.53
N PRO A 447 13.53 -39.08 5.48
CA PRO A 447 14.07 -39.33 4.16
C PRO A 447 15.60 -39.31 4.18
N ASP A 448 16.23 -40.14 3.35
CA ASP A 448 17.62 -39.96 3.00
C ASP A 448 17.75 -38.69 2.14
N TRP A 449 17.98 -37.55 2.79
CA TRP A 449 18.12 -36.26 2.13
C TRP A 449 19.31 -36.19 1.18
N ALA A 450 20.36 -37.00 1.39
CA ALA A 450 21.51 -37.06 0.49
C ALA A 450 21.14 -37.78 -0.82
N ALA A 451 20.44 -38.92 -0.72
CA ALA A 451 19.92 -39.62 -1.90
C ALA A 451 18.86 -38.78 -2.64
N ALA A 452 17.95 -38.14 -1.91
CA ALA A 452 16.96 -37.21 -2.47
C ALA A 452 17.65 -36.06 -3.21
N ARG A 453 18.71 -35.48 -2.62
CA ARG A 453 19.50 -34.44 -3.28
C ARG A 453 20.11 -34.94 -4.58
N ALA A 454 20.80 -36.08 -4.57
CA ALA A 454 21.42 -36.64 -5.77
C ALA A 454 20.40 -36.86 -6.90
N GLN A 455 19.21 -37.38 -6.55
CA GLN A 455 18.10 -37.54 -7.50
C GLN A 455 17.64 -36.19 -8.07
N GLY A 456 17.39 -35.19 -7.22
CA GLY A 456 16.92 -33.89 -7.68
C GLY A 456 17.96 -33.12 -8.49
N GLU A 457 19.25 -33.25 -8.17
CA GLU A 457 20.34 -32.69 -9.00
C GLU A 457 20.33 -33.29 -10.41
N GLN A 458 20.13 -34.61 -10.52
CA GLN A 458 19.98 -35.26 -11.82
C GLN A 458 18.76 -34.76 -12.58
N MET A 459 17.62 -34.60 -11.89
CA MET A 459 16.39 -34.06 -12.49
C MET A 459 16.56 -32.62 -12.99
N LEU A 460 17.35 -31.80 -12.30
CA LEU A 460 17.70 -30.46 -12.72
C LEU A 460 18.55 -30.47 -14.00
N ARG A 461 19.59 -31.34 -14.06
CA ARG A 461 20.40 -31.52 -15.28
C ARG A 461 19.55 -31.99 -16.47
N ASP A 462 18.56 -32.84 -16.22
CA ASP A 462 17.63 -33.34 -17.22
C ASP A 462 16.51 -32.36 -17.60
N GLY A 463 16.38 -31.24 -16.89
CA GLY A 463 15.37 -30.20 -17.14
C GLY A 463 13.95 -30.60 -16.75
N ARG A 464 13.76 -31.42 -15.72
CA ARG A 464 12.46 -32.00 -15.33
C ARG A 464 11.57 -31.08 -14.46
N ILE A 465 11.97 -29.83 -14.24
CA ILE A 465 11.29 -28.86 -13.35
C ILE A 465 11.12 -27.50 -14.01
N ALA A 466 9.99 -26.83 -13.74
CA ALA A 466 9.73 -25.43 -14.05
C ALA A 466 9.21 -24.69 -12.81
N VAL A 467 9.37 -23.36 -12.79
CA VAL A 467 8.88 -22.51 -11.69
C VAL A 467 7.61 -21.78 -12.13
N VAL A 468 6.61 -21.72 -11.26
CA VAL A 468 5.36 -20.98 -11.44
C VAL A 468 5.20 -20.00 -10.27
N THR A 469 5.42 -18.72 -10.52
CA THR A 469 5.29 -17.69 -9.49
C THR A 469 3.95 -16.95 -9.61
N LEU A 470 3.20 -16.92 -8.50
CA LEU A 470 1.86 -16.30 -8.46
C LEU A 470 1.93 -14.77 -8.40
N ALA A 471 1.68 -14.10 -9.53
CA ALA A 471 1.76 -12.64 -9.69
C ALA A 471 0.45 -12.02 -10.24
N ALA A 472 -0.67 -12.72 -10.11
CA ALA A 472 -1.97 -12.25 -10.58
C ALA A 472 -2.60 -11.18 -9.69
N GLY A 473 -2.27 -11.16 -8.40
CA GLY A 473 -2.82 -10.22 -7.43
C GLY A 473 -2.21 -8.81 -7.51
N ALA A 474 -3.04 -7.78 -7.33
CA ALA A 474 -2.57 -6.39 -7.19
C ALA A 474 -1.81 -6.13 -5.86
N GLY A 475 -1.90 -7.07 -4.90
CA GLY A 475 -1.26 -6.94 -3.59
C GLY A 475 -1.74 -5.71 -2.81
N THR A 476 -3.05 -5.51 -2.73
CA THR A 476 -3.67 -4.28 -2.21
C THR A 476 -3.19 -3.86 -0.82
N ARG A 477 -2.78 -4.78 0.06
CA ARG A 477 -2.14 -4.45 1.35
C ARG A 477 -0.79 -3.75 1.13
N TRP A 478 0.06 -4.36 0.32
CA TRP A 478 1.38 -3.83 -0.04
C TRP A 478 1.30 -2.50 -0.77
N THR A 479 0.36 -2.38 -1.70
CA THR A 479 0.22 -1.22 -2.59
C THR A 479 -0.79 -0.19 -2.08
N GLN A 480 -1.37 -0.42 -0.89
CA GLN A 480 -2.42 0.40 -0.28
C GLN A 480 -3.58 0.70 -1.25
N GLY A 481 -3.91 -0.28 -2.10
CA GLY A 481 -5.00 -0.17 -3.08
C GLY A 481 -4.71 0.73 -4.28
N ALA A 482 -3.45 1.11 -4.53
CA ALA A 482 -3.08 2.06 -5.59
C ALA A 482 -3.18 1.51 -7.03
N GLY A 483 -3.71 0.30 -7.24
CA GLY A 483 -3.89 -0.27 -8.59
C GLY A 483 -2.60 -0.64 -9.32
N VAL A 484 -1.47 -0.74 -8.61
CA VAL A 484 -0.17 -1.15 -9.17
C VAL A 484 0.09 -2.64 -8.92
N ALA A 485 1.03 -3.24 -9.67
CA ALA A 485 1.37 -4.64 -9.53
C ALA A 485 2.48 -4.81 -8.47
N LYS A 486 2.16 -5.45 -7.34
CA LYS A 486 3.14 -5.76 -6.27
C LYS A 486 4.41 -6.44 -6.82
N ALA A 487 4.26 -7.33 -7.80
CA ALA A 487 5.38 -8.03 -8.44
C ALA A 487 6.47 -7.09 -9.00
N LEU A 488 6.07 -5.90 -9.45
CA LEU A 488 6.93 -4.89 -10.04
C LEU A 488 7.50 -3.90 -9.01
N HIS A 489 7.06 -3.96 -7.74
CA HIS A 489 7.47 -2.99 -6.73
C HIS A 489 8.96 -3.13 -6.37
N PRO A 490 9.79 -2.08 -6.51
CA PRO A 490 11.19 -2.09 -6.11
C PRO A 490 11.30 -1.99 -4.58
N PHE A 491 11.25 -3.13 -3.89
CA PHE A 491 10.95 -3.18 -2.45
C PHE A 491 12.19 -3.18 -1.55
N CYS A 492 13.34 -3.64 -2.04
CA CYS A 492 14.55 -3.77 -1.24
C CYS A 492 15.81 -3.58 -2.09
N ARG A 493 16.91 -3.15 -1.47
CA ARG A 493 18.21 -3.03 -2.15
C ARG A 493 18.97 -4.36 -2.07
N PHE A 494 19.22 -4.98 -3.21
CA PHE A 494 20.12 -6.13 -3.38
C PHE A 494 21.22 -5.80 -4.38
N ALA A 495 22.45 -6.23 -4.09
CA ALA A 495 23.64 -5.89 -4.87
C ALA A 495 23.72 -4.38 -5.21
N GLY A 496 23.43 -3.53 -4.21
CA GLY A 496 23.54 -2.07 -4.31
C GLY A 496 22.37 -1.34 -4.99
N ARG A 497 21.41 -2.04 -5.60
CA ARG A 497 20.28 -1.44 -6.36
C ARG A 497 18.94 -1.89 -5.80
N HIS A 498 17.90 -1.07 -5.95
CA HIS A 498 16.54 -1.51 -5.65
C HIS A 498 16.13 -2.61 -6.65
N ARG A 499 15.64 -3.74 -6.14
CA ARG A 499 15.18 -4.86 -6.94
C ARG A 499 13.70 -5.11 -6.73
N THR A 500 13.05 -5.57 -7.79
CA THR A 500 11.66 -6.00 -7.77
C THR A 500 11.51 -7.45 -7.28
N PHE A 501 10.28 -7.86 -6.97
CA PHE A 501 9.99 -9.27 -6.64
C PHE A 501 10.29 -10.18 -7.84
N ILE A 502 9.91 -9.75 -9.06
CA ILE A 502 10.22 -10.48 -10.29
C ILE A 502 11.72 -10.70 -10.46
N GLU A 503 12.54 -9.65 -10.31
CA GLU A 503 13.99 -9.76 -10.44
C GLU A 503 14.59 -10.78 -9.45
N THR A 504 14.10 -10.77 -8.21
CA THR A 504 14.55 -11.71 -7.18
C THR A 504 14.29 -13.16 -7.59
N HIS A 505 13.09 -13.48 -8.08
CA HIS A 505 12.75 -14.85 -8.49
C HIS A 505 13.46 -15.31 -9.76
N LEU A 506 13.65 -14.40 -10.72
CA LEU A 506 14.48 -14.67 -11.91
C LEU A 506 15.95 -14.89 -11.51
N ALA A 507 16.48 -14.15 -10.55
CA ALA A 507 17.85 -14.31 -10.07
C ALA A 507 18.09 -15.67 -9.38
N LYS A 508 17.13 -16.17 -8.60
CA LYS A 508 17.19 -17.53 -8.02
C LYS A 508 17.15 -18.61 -9.10
N SER A 509 16.22 -18.48 -10.05
CA SER A 509 16.07 -19.45 -11.15
C SER A 509 17.32 -19.47 -12.05
N ARG A 510 17.92 -18.28 -12.30
CA ARG A 510 19.18 -18.13 -13.04
C ARG A 510 20.32 -18.84 -12.32
N ARG A 511 20.45 -18.66 -11.01
CA ARG A 511 21.51 -19.31 -10.22
C ARG A 511 21.46 -20.83 -10.37
N ARG A 512 20.29 -21.43 -10.13
CA ARG A 512 20.11 -22.89 -10.24
C ARG A 512 20.31 -23.38 -11.67
N GLY A 513 19.82 -22.62 -12.65
CA GLY A 513 20.04 -22.97 -14.05
C GLY A 513 21.52 -22.97 -14.46
N ARG A 514 22.31 -22.02 -13.94
CA ARG A 514 23.78 -21.98 -14.16
C ARG A 514 24.50 -23.12 -13.44
N GLU A 515 24.12 -23.42 -12.20
CA GLU A 515 24.73 -24.47 -11.38
C GLU A 515 24.59 -25.86 -12.01
N PHE A 516 23.44 -26.16 -12.62
CA PHE A 516 23.16 -27.47 -13.21
C PHE A 516 23.23 -27.48 -14.75
N GLY A 517 23.67 -26.39 -15.37
CA GLY A 517 23.86 -26.29 -16.83
C GLY A 517 22.58 -26.34 -17.66
N ARG A 518 21.40 -26.15 -17.04
CA ARG A 518 20.10 -26.19 -17.71
C ARG A 518 19.22 -25.02 -17.25
N PRO A 519 18.86 -24.06 -18.12
CA PRO A 519 17.94 -22.98 -17.75
C PRO A 519 16.59 -23.54 -17.28
N ILE A 520 16.08 -23.00 -16.17
CA ILE A 520 14.78 -23.40 -15.62
C ILE A 520 13.68 -22.60 -16.32
N PRO A 521 12.66 -23.22 -16.94
CA PRO A 521 11.50 -22.47 -17.42
C PRO A 521 10.81 -21.76 -16.25
N HIS A 522 10.53 -20.48 -16.40
CA HIS A 522 9.89 -19.66 -15.37
C HIS A 522 8.59 -19.06 -15.90
N VAL A 523 7.51 -19.24 -15.16
CA VAL A 523 6.19 -18.72 -15.50
C VAL A 523 5.71 -17.77 -14.42
N PHE A 524 5.32 -16.56 -14.79
CA PHE A 524 4.53 -15.71 -13.92
C PHE A 524 3.05 -15.84 -14.29
N THR A 525 2.21 -16.24 -13.34
CA THR A 525 0.76 -16.14 -13.53
C THR A 525 0.34 -14.69 -13.33
N THR A 526 -0.61 -14.23 -14.13
CA THR A 526 -1.01 -12.82 -14.21
C THR A 526 -2.52 -12.73 -14.28
N SER A 527 -3.09 -11.56 -14.02
CA SER A 527 -4.52 -11.29 -14.21
C SER A 527 -4.73 -10.15 -15.19
N HIS A 528 -5.98 -9.84 -15.50
CA HIS A 528 -6.37 -8.62 -16.21
C HIS A 528 -5.77 -7.32 -15.61
N LEU A 529 -5.41 -7.32 -14.31
CA LEU A 529 -4.78 -6.17 -13.65
C LEU A 529 -3.27 -6.11 -13.83
N THR A 530 -2.60 -7.26 -14.01
CA THR A 530 -1.14 -7.34 -13.94
C THR A 530 -0.48 -7.78 -15.25
N HIS A 531 -1.22 -8.38 -16.19
CA HIS A 531 -0.66 -9.01 -17.38
C HIS A 531 0.12 -8.03 -18.27
N GLU A 532 -0.55 -6.96 -18.73
CA GLU A 532 0.07 -5.97 -19.61
C GLU A 532 1.21 -5.22 -18.93
N ALA A 533 1.01 -4.85 -17.66
CA ALA A 533 2.02 -4.16 -16.85
C ALA A 533 3.30 -4.99 -16.70
N ILE A 534 3.17 -6.28 -16.35
CA ILE A 534 4.30 -7.19 -16.18
C ILE A 534 4.97 -7.48 -17.54
N GLY A 535 4.19 -7.72 -18.59
CA GLY A 535 4.71 -7.95 -19.94
C GLY A 535 5.53 -6.77 -20.46
N SER A 536 4.97 -5.57 -20.38
CA SER A 536 5.64 -4.33 -20.80
C SER A 536 6.87 -4.02 -19.96
N TYR A 537 6.83 -4.31 -18.65
CA TYR A 537 8.00 -4.17 -17.78
C TYR A 537 9.13 -5.12 -18.17
N LEU A 538 8.83 -6.42 -18.33
CA LEU A 538 9.81 -7.43 -18.72
C LEU A 538 10.43 -7.13 -20.08
N ALA A 539 9.61 -6.74 -21.07
CA ALA A 539 10.09 -6.37 -22.41
C ALA A 539 11.04 -5.17 -22.36
N ARG A 540 10.69 -4.09 -21.64
CA ARG A 540 11.54 -2.90 -21.47
C ARG A 540 12.87 -3.22 -20.78
N ARG A 541 12.90 -4.22 -19.91
CA ARG A 541 14.10 -4.67 -19.19
C ARG A 541 14.84 -5.82 -19.88
N ASN A 542 14.47 -6.16 -21.12
CA ASN A 542 15.00 -7.30 -21.85
C ASN A 542 15.01 -8.60 -21.01
N ASN A 543 13.88 -8.88 -20.34
CA ASN A 543 13.69 -9.99 -19.41
C ASN A 543 14.75 -10.09 -18.30
N HIS A 544 15.39 -8.97 -17.96
CA HIS A 544 16.55 -8.92 -17.06
C HIS A 544 17.65 -9.91 -17.46
N GLY A 545 17.88 -10.13 -18.76
CA GLY A 545 18.88 -11.06 -19.27
C GLY A 545 18.61 -12.55 -18.94
N TYR A 546 17.37 -12.91 -18.58
CA TYR A 546 17.03 -14.29 -18.27
C TYR A 546 17.20 -15.20 -19.49
N GLN A 547 18.02 -16.25 -19.36
CA GLN A 547 18.41 -17.13 -20.46
C GLN A 547 17.42 -18.26 -20.75
N GLY A 548 16.54 -18.59 -19.79
CA GLY A 548 15.56 -19.67 -19.93
C GLY A 548 14.24 -19.20 -20.53
N PRO A 549 13.33 -20.13 -20.85
CA PRO A 549 11.96 -19.77 -21.22
C PRO A 549 11.30 -18.94 -20.09
N LEU A 550 10.86 -17.74 -20.43
CA LEU A 550 10.10 -16.86 -19.54
C LEU A 550 8.73 -16.61 -20.13
N LEU A 551 7.69 -17.11 -19.48
CA LEU A 551 6.31 -17.04 -19.98
C LEU A 551 5.41 -16.30 -19.00
N LEU A 552 4.41 -15.61 -19.54
CA LEU A 552 3.29 -15.09 -18.76
C LEU A 552 2.07 -15.99 -18.98
N SER A 553 1.48 -16.48 -17.90
CA SER A 553 0.21 -17.19 -17.91
C SER A 553 -0.90 -16.19 -17.62
N SER A 554 -1.61 -15.75 -18.66
CA SER A 554 -2.73 -14.81 -18.55
C SER A 554 -3.92 -15.47 -17.84
N GLY A 555 -4.47 -14.82 -16.82
CA GLY A 555 -5.70 -15.28 -16.18
C GLY A 555 -6.85 -15.39 -17.18
N ARG A 556 -7.57 -16.52 -17.14
CA ARG A 556 -8.77 -16.79 -17.95
C ARG A 556 -10.00 -17.04 -17.08
N SER A 557 -9.96 -16.56 -15.84
CA SER A 557 -11.07 -16.60 -14.91
C SER A 557 -11.20 -15.24 -14.23
N ILE A 558 -12.39 -14.66 -14.31
CA ILE A 558 -12.71 -13.36 -13.70
C ILE A 558 -14.10 -13.43 -13.05
N GLY A 559 -14.30 -12.66 -11.99
CA GLY A 559 -15.58 -12.52 -11.31
C GLY A 559 -16.14 -11.11 -11.45
N LEU A 560 -17.47 -11.01 -11.36
CA LEU A 560 -18.20 -9.76 -11.29
C LEU A 560 -18.62 -9.55 -9.83
N ARG A 561 -18.28 -8.40 -9.25
CA ARG A 561 -18.64 -8.06 -7.87
C ARG A 561 -20.16 -7.97 -7.75
N MET A 562 -20.65 -8.28 -6.56
CA MET A 562 -22.07 -8.22 -6.23
C MET A 562 -22.34 -7.24 -5.10
N ILE A 563 -23.56 -6.74 -5.04
CA ILE A 563 -24.07 -6.05 -3.85
C ILE A 563 -24.08 -7.05 -2.69
N PRO A 564 -23.50 -6.71 -1.53
CA PRO A 564 -23.46 -7.62 -0.39
C PRO A 564 -24.87 -7.88 0.15
N THR A 565 -25.06 -9.03 0.80
CA THR A 565 -26.29 -9.29 1.54
C THR A 565 -26.28 -8.52 2.86
N VAL A 566 -27.45 -8.14 3.36
CA VAL A 566 -27.60 -7.47 4.66
C VAL A 566 -27.11 -8.40 5.78
N ARG A 567 -27.33 -9.71 5.63
CA ARG A 567 -26.80 -10.73 6.55
C ARG A 567 -25.29 -10.62 6.67
N ASP A 568 -24.58 -10.57 5.54
CA ASP A 568 -23.11 -10.53 5.53
C ASP A 568 -22.57 -9.20 6.06
N LEU A 569 -23.24 -8.07 5.76
CA LEU A 569 -22.88 -6.76 6.33
C LEU A 569 -23.00 -6.76 7.85
N ARG A 570 -24.11 -7.28 8.39
CA ARG A 570 -24.31 -7.40 9.85
C ARG A 570 -23.26 -8.30 10.48
N PHE A 571 -23.02 -9.48 9.91
CA PHE A 571 -21.99 -10.39 10.40
C PHE A 571 -20.61 -9.73 10.45
N GLN A 572 -20.20 -9.02 9.39
CA GLN A 572 -18.92 -8.28 9.37
C GLN A 572 -18.81 -7.23 10.48
N TRP A 573 -19.94 -6.66 10.90
CA TRP A 573 -19.96 -5.51 11.81
C TRP A 573 -20.25 -5.83 13.27
N GLU A 574 -20.98 -6.92 13.51
CA GLU A 574 -21.49 -7.31 14.82
C GLU A 574 -20.71 -8.51 15.38
N GLU A 575 -20.25 -9.44 14.53
CA GLU A 575 -19.65 -10.72 14.95
C GLU A 575 -18.12 -10.77 14.78
N ILE A 576 -17.54 -9.87 13.99
CA ILE A 576 -16.08 -9.80 13.81
C ILE A 576 -15.52 -8.73 14.74
N SER A 577 -14.44 -9.05 15.46
CA SER A 577 -13.72 -8.16 16.36
C SER A 577 -13.42 -6.81 15.72
N GLN A 578 -13.72 -5.71 16.43
CA GLN A 578 -13.51 -4.36 15.93
C GLN A 578 -12.75 -3.50 16.92
N GLN A 579 -12.11 -2.46 16.40
CA GLN A 579 -11.56 -1.41 17.23
C GLN A 579 -12.66 -0.77 18.07
N VAL A 580 -12.37 -0.65 19.37
CA VAL A 580 -13.15 0.15 20.32
C VAL A 580 -12.88 1.62 20.00
N LEU A 581 -13.93 2.34 19.62
CA LEU A 581 -13.86 3.76 19.32
C LEU A 581 -14.44 4.55 20.50
N ASP A 582 -14.12 5.84 20.59
CA ASP A 582 -14.82 6.73 21.50
C ASP A 582 -16.31 6.85 21.12
N GLU A 583 -17.13 7.34 22.06
CA GLU A 583 -18.58 7.40 21.89
C GLU A 583 -19.05 8.19 20.66
N GLN A 584 -18.33 9.23 20.24
CA GLN A 584 -18.73 10.05 19.09
C GLN A 584 -18.39 9.37 17.78
N GLN A 585 -17.16 8.85 17.69
CA GLN A 585 -16.73 8.05 16.55
C GLN A 585 -17.63 6.81 16.36
N GLN A 586 -18.07 6.21 17.46
CA GLN A 586 -19.01 5.10 17.45
C GLN A 586 -20.36 5.49 16.83
N LYS A 587 -20.96 6.63 17.21
CA LYS A 587 -22.23 7.11 16.64
C LYS A 587 -22.12 7.41 15.14
N VAL A 588 -21.02 8.02 14.71
CA VAL A 588 -20.77 8.29 13.28
C VAL A 588 -20.67 6.97 12.51
N ARG A 589 -19.96 5.98 13.06
CA ARG A 589 -19.83 4.64 12.48
C ARG A 589 -21.18 3.94 12.34
N GLU A 590 -22.03 4.00 13.36
CA GLU A 590 -23.38 3.41 13.34
C GLU A 590 -24.28 4.07 12.28
N SER A 591 -24.26 5.40 12.16
CA SER A 591 -25.02 6.11 11.14
C SER A 591 -24.58 5.72 9.72
N LEU A 592 -23.28 5.57 9.48
CA LEU A 592 -22.76 5.11 8.19
C LEU A 592 -23.21 3.69 7.87
N ARG A 593 -23.16 2.77 8.85
CA ARG A 593 -23.60 1.37 8.68
C ARG A 593 -25.08 1.28 8.32
N ALA A 594 -25.93 2.06 8.97
CA ALA A 594 -27.35 2.09 8.66
C ALA A 594 -27.60 2.53 7.21
N ALA A 595 -26.90 3.56 6.74
CA ALA A 595 -26.99 4.03 5.35
C ALA A 595 -26.53 2.96 4.34
N LEU A 596 -25.47 2.21 4.66
CA LEU A 596 -24.96 1.13 3.80
C LEU A 596 -25.91 -0.08 3.74
N ILE A 597 -26.61 -0.40 4.83
CA ILE A 597 -27.66 -1.44 4.82
C ILE A 597 -28.82 -1.03 3.91
N GLU A 598 -29.30 0.21 4.07
CA GLU A 598 -30.40 0.74 3.25
C GLU A 598 -30.02 0.75 1.75
N TRP A 599 -28.77 1.13 1.44
CA TRP A 599 -28.24 1.06 0.09
C TRP A 599 -28.26 -0.35 -0.49
N ALA A 600 -27.79 -1.36 0.26
CA ALA A 600 -27.77 -2.75 -0.19
C ALA A 600 -29.18 -3.27 -0.47
N GLN A 601 -30.15 -2.95 0.39
CA GLN A 601 -31.56 -3.33 0.22
C GLN A 601 -32.20 -2.67 -1.01
N LYS A 602 -32.00 -1.36 -1.18
CA LYS A 602 -32.55 -0.60 -2.33
C LYS A 602 -31.95 -1.03 -3.65
N THR A 603 -30.65 -1.35 -3.67
CA THR A 603 -29.94 -1.75 -4.89
C THR A 603 -30.20 -3.22 -5.24
N GLY A 604 -30.49 -4.05 -4.23
CA GLY A 604 -30.84 -5.46 -4.36
C GLY A 604 -29.69 -6.38 -3.93
N GLU A 605 -29.92 -7.19 -2.90
CA GLU A 605 -28.93 -8.12 -2.34
C GLU A 605 -28.46 -9.15 -3.39
N ALA A 606 -27.14 -9.34 -3.48
CA ALA A 606 -26.46 -10.17 -4.46
C ALA A 606 -26.74 -9.81 -5.94
N ALA A 607 -27.29 -8.62 -6.24
CA ALA A 607 -27.32 -8.12 -7.61
C ALA A 607 -25.89 -7.80 -8.10
N ASP A 608 -25.69 -7.73 -9.42
CA ASP A 608 -24.39 -7.33 -9.97
C ASP A 608 -24.08 -5.88 -9.65
N TYR A 609 -22.86 -5.63 -9.16
CA TYR A 609 -22.33 -4.29 -8.97
C TYR A 609 -21.75 -3.76 -10.27
N THR A 610 -22.58 -3.05 -11.04
CA THR A 610 -22.22 -2.49 -12.37
C THR A 610 -22.15 -0.96 -12.39
N ASP A 611 -22.59 -0.29 -11.32
CA ASP A 611 -22.65 1.17 -11.22
C ASP A 611 -21.32 1.78 -10.75
N ASN A 612 -20.23 1.50 -11.48
CA ASN A 612 -18.90 2.07 -11.27
C ASN A 612 -18.05 1.93 -12.57
N VAL A 613 -16.80 2.42 -12.56
CA VAL A 613 -15.85 2.13 -13.63
C VAL A 613 -15.61 0.62 -13.74
N PRO A 614 -15.47 0.03 -14.94
CA PRO A 614 -15.47 -1.42 -15.12
C PRO A 614 -14.44 -2.18 -14.26
N THR A 615 -13.24 -1.64 -14.06
CA THR A 615 -12.20 -2.26 -13.22
C THR A 615 -12.58 -2.31 -11.73
N GLN A 616 -13.46 -1.41 -11.26
CA GLN A 616 -14.04 -1.44 -9.91
C GLN A 616 -15.25 -2.38 -9.81
N CYS A 617 -15.75 -2.91 -10.92
CA CYS A 617 -16.80 -3.95 -10.94
C CYS A 617 -16.21 -5.37 -10.95
N LEU A 618 -14.99 -5.57 -11.44
CA LEU A 618 -14.36 -6.88 -11.60
C LEU A 618 -13.53 -7.29 -10.39
N HIS A 619 -13.41 -8.59 -10.13
CA HIS A 619 -12.49 -9.13 -9.12
C HIS A 619 -11.80 -10.42 -9.56
N PRO A 620 -10.55 -10.69 -9.12
CA PRO A 620 -9.96 -12.01 -9.26
C PRO A 620 -10.73 -13.04 -8.42
N VAL A 621 -10.83 -14.27 -8.91
CA VAL A 621 -11.65 -15.35 -8.31
C VAL A 621 -10.86 -16.27 -7.36
N GLY A 622 -9.72 -15.78 -6.86
CA GLY A 622 -8.82 -16.53 -5.98
C GLY A 622 -7.72 -17.32 -6.71
N HIS A 623 -6.64 -17.57 -5.98
CA HIS A 623 -5.40 -18.14 -6.53
C HIS A 623 -5.53 -19.60 -6.97
N TRP A 624 -6.60 -20.30 -6.58
CA TRP A 624 -6.88 -21.65 -7.08
C TRP A 624 -6.92 -21.68 -8.62
N TYR A 625 -7.51 -20.65 -9.26
CA TYR A 625 -7.64 -20.60 -10.71
C TYR A 625 -6.34 -20.33 -11.46
N GLU A 626 -5.28 -19.87 -10.79
CA GLU A 626 -4.02 -19.55 -11.46
C GLU A 626 -3.32 -20.79 -12.04
N VAL A 627 -3.47 -21.95 -11.40
CA VAL A 627 -2.95 -23.23 -11.92
C VAL A 627 -3.80 -23.80 -13.05
N PRO A 628 -5.14 -23.97 -12.92
CA PRO A 628 -6.04 -24.31 -14.04
C PRO A 628 -5.88 -23.40 -15.25
N ASN A 629 -5.60 -22.11 -15.05
CA ASN A 629 -5.38 -21.18 -16.14
C ASN A 629 -4.16 -21.54 -17.00
N LEU A 630 -3.13 -22.18 -16.45
CA LEU A 630 -2.00 -22.70 -17.25
C LEU A 630 -2.47 -23.70 -18.32
N LEU A 631 -3.49 -24.49 -18.00
CA LEU A 631 -4.11 -25.44 -18.93
C LEU A 631 -4.98 -24.67 -19.94
N ARG A 632 -5.91 -23.84 -19.44
CA ARG A 632 -6.89 -23.11 -20.26
C ARG A 632 -6.30 -22.10 -21.24
N ASN A 633 -5.14 -21.51 -20.94
CA ASN A 633 -4.48 -20.54 -21.81
C ASN A 633 -3.32 -21.15 -22.63
N GLY A 634 -3.16 -22.48 -22.57
CA GLY A 634 -2.14 -23.23 -23.29
C GLY A 634 -0.70 -23.02 -22.80
N THR A 635 -0.47 -22.33 -21.67
CA THR A 635 0.89 -22.11 -21.16
C THR A 635 1.57 -23.42 -20.77
N LEU A 636 0.85 -24.32 -20.09
CA LEU A 636 1.40 -25.64 -19.73
C LEU A 636 1.73 -26.46 -20.98
N ARG A 637 0.86 -26.43 -21.99
CA ARG A 637 1.10 -27.09 -23.27
C ARG A 637 2.37 -26.55 -23.95
N ARG A 638 2.50 -25.22 -24.07
CA ARG A 638 3.71 -24.58 -24.64
C ARG A 638 4.98 -24.96 -23.87
N LEU A 639 4.90 -25.07 -22.54
CA LEU A 639 6.03 -25.53 -21.72
C LEU A 639 6.40 -26.98 -22.02
N LEU A 640 5.42 -27.88 -22.10
CA LEU A 640 5.65 -29.30 -22.40
C LEU A 640 6.18 -29.50 -23.82
N ASP A 641 5.70 -28.72 -24.79
CA ASP A 641 6.20 -28.73 -26.16
C ASP A 641 7.66 -28.26 -26.23
N ALA A 642 8.02 -27.21 -25.48
CA ALA A 642 9.38 -26.69 -25.40
C ALA A 642 10.33 -27.59 -24.58
N GLN A 643 9.82 -28.31 -23.59
CA GLN A 643 10.57 -29.20 -22.71
C GLN A 643 9.80 -30.51 -22.47
N PRO A 644 9.88 -31.50 -23.38
CA PRO A 644 9.09 -32.75 -23.26
C PRO A 644 9.37 -33.58 -22.01
N ARG A 645 10.58 -33.46 -21.44
CA ARG A 645 10.99 -34.10 -20.18
C ARG A 645 10.49 -33.38 -18.93
N LEU A 646 9.77 -32.27 -19.06
CA LEU A 646 9.20 -31.58 -17.91
C LEU A 646 8.20 -32.48 -17.19
N GLU A 647 8.33 -32.59 -15.87
CA GLU A 647 7.50 -33.46 -15.03
C GLU A 647 6.98 -32.76 -13.77
N HIS A 648 7.70 -31.76 -13.28
CA HIS A 648 7.38 -31.09 -12.04
C HIS A 648 7.24 -29.59 -12.22
N LEU A 649 6.41 -28.97 -11.38
CA LEU A 649 6.32 -27.53 -11.20
C LEU A 649 6.61 -27.18 -9.73
N LEU A 650 7.37 -26.12 -9.50
CA LEU A 650 7.44 -25.45 -8.20
C LEU A 650 6.56 -24.20 -8.26
N LEU A 651 5.41 -24.26 -7.60
CA LEU A 651 4.51 -23.12 -7.44
C LEU A 651 4.82 -22.37 -6.16
N HIS A 652 4.88 -21.04 -6.20
CA HIS A 652 4.98 -20.22 -4.99
C HIS A 652 4.40 -18.82 -5.17
N ASN A 653 4.04 -18.14 -4.09
CA ASN A 653 3.65 -16.73 -4.14
C ASN A 653 4.80 -15.82 -4.55
N ILE A 654 4.47 -14.70 -5.22
CA ILE A 654 5.44 -13.65 -5.57
C ILE A 654 6.17 -13.08 -4.34
N ASP A 655 5.56 -13.10 -3.15
CA ASP A 655 6.12 -12.57 -1.91
C ASP A 655 6.78 -13.62 -0.99
N THR A 656 6.80 -14.90 -1.38
CA THR A 656 7.59 -15.96 -0.72
C THR A 656 9.02 -15.93 -1.26
N LEU A 657 9.81 -14.95 -0.85
CA LEU A 657 11.12 -14.66 -1.46
C LEU A 657 12.19 -15.74 -1.22
N GLY A 658 12.05 -16.57 -0.20
CA GLY A 658 12.97 -17.66 0.09
C GLY A 658 12.74 -18.93 -0.73
N ALA A 659 11.61 -19.07 -1.43
CA ALA A 659 11.28 -20.27 -2.20
C ALA A 659 12.18 -20.39 -3.44
N ASP A 660 13.07 -21.39 -3.49
CA ASP A 660 13.87 -21.72 -4.67
C ASP A 660 13.74 -23.21 -5.03
N VAL A 661 14.26 -23.59 -6.19
CA VAL A 661 14.32 -25.01 -6.59
C VAL A 661 15.47 -25.68 -5.84
N ASP A 662 15.19 -26.17 -4.64
CA ASP A 662 16.12 -26.96 -3.85
C ASP A 662 16.18 -28.41 -4.39
N PRO A 663 17.37 -28.95 -4.72
CA PRO A 663 17.49 -30.29 -5.27
C PRO A 663 17.02 -31.39 -4.31
N ALA A 664 17.23 -31.26 -3.01
CA ALA A 664 16.84 -32.26 -2.04
C ALA A 664 15.31 -32.34 -1.90
N LEU A 665 14.63 -31.20 -1.87
CA LEU A 665 13.16 -31.17 -1.87
C LEU A 665 12.57 -31.68 -3.18
N LEU A 666 13.17 -31.35 -4.33
CA LEU A 666 12.72 -31.87 -5.63
C LEU A 666 12.81 -33.41 -5.69
N GLY A 667 13.95 -33.99 -5.30
CA GLY A 667 14.13 -35.44 -5.31
C GLY A 667 13.27 -36.16 -4.27
N TRP A 668 13.12 -35.58 -3.07
CA TRP A 668 12.19 -36.09 -2.06
C TRP A 668 10.76 -36.14 -2.61
N PHE A 669 10.28 -35.03 -3.17
CA PHE A 669 8.94 -34.96 -3.74
C PHE A 669 8.74 -36.00 -4.84
N ALA A 670 9.70 -36.13 -5.76
CA ALA A 670 9.66 -37.14 -6.81
C ALA A 670 9.55 -38.57 -6.24
N GLY A 671 10.23 -38.86 -5.12
CA GLY A 671 10.16 -40.15 -4.43
C GLY A 671 8.82 -40.44 -3.73
N THR A 672 8.02 -39.41 -3.38
CA THR A 672 6.73 -39.61 -2.67
C THR A 672 5.63 -40.23 -3.54
N GLY A 673 5.72 -40.08 -4.87
CA GLY A 673 4.64 -40.46 -5.79
C GLY A 673 3.35 -39.63 -5.69
N ALA A 674 3.35 -38.57 -4.87
CA ALA A 674 2.20 -37.68 -4.66
C ALA A 674 1.94 -36.78 -5.87
N ALA A 675 0.69 -36.30 -6.04
CA ALA A 675 0.39 -35.27 -7.03
C ALA A 675 0.87 -33.90 -6.57
N LEU A 676 0.71 -33.61 -5.26
CA LEU A 676 1.02 -32.32 -4.64
C LEU A 676 1.80 -32.51 -3.34
N ALA A 677 2.78 -31.65 -3.09
CA ALA A 677 3.39 -31.49 -1.78
C ALA A 677 3.45 -30.02 -1.37
N TYR A 678 3.08 -29.71 -0.13
CA TYR A 678 3.00 -28.34 0.40
C TYR A 678 4.12 -28.10 1.40
N GLU A 679 4.83 -26.98 1.24
CA GLU A 679 5.77 -26.52 2.26
C GLU A 679 5.04 -25.71 3.32
N VAL A 680 5.32 -26.01 4.59
CA VAL A 680 4.83 -25.26 5.75
C VAL A 680 6.00 -24.78 6.60
N ILE A 681 5.83 -23.69 7.32
CA ILE A 681 6.85 -23.14 8.23
C ILE A 681 6.35 -23.14 9.67
N PRO A 682 7.25 -23.17 10.67
CA PRO A 682 6.86 -22.91 12.05
C PRO A 682 6.16 -21.55 12.17
N ARG A 683 4.98 -21.56 12.79
CA ARG A 683 4.15 -20.37 13.00
C ARG A 683 4.77 -19.46 14.05
N ARG A 684 4.68 -18.16 13.82
CA ARG A 684 4.91 -17.11 14.82
C ARG A 684 3.64 -16.27 15.01
N VAL A 685 3.61 -15.47 16.08
CA VAL A 685 2.45 -14.64 16.46
C VAL A 685 2.04 -13.67 15.36
N GLU A 686 3.00 -13.16 14.57
CA GLU A 686 2.74 -12.26 13.45
C GLU A 686 2.15 -12.95 12.21
N ASP A 687 2.21 -14.28 12.12
CA ASP A 687 1.70 -15.03 10.98
C ASP A 687 0.19 -15.17 11.12
N ARG A 688 -0.54 -14.37 10.32
CA ARG A 688 -1.99 -14.44 10.18
C ARG A 688 -2.38 -15.16 8.88
N GLY A 689 -3.31 -16.10 8.97
CA GLY A 689 -3.84 -16.90 7.86
C GLY A 689 -3.84 -18.41 8.12
N GLY A 690 -4.03 -19.16 7.05
CA GLY A 690 -4.23 -20.59 7.14
C GLY A 690 -3.06 -21.39 7.73
N GLY A 691 -3.40 -22.46 8.43
CA GLY A 691 -2.45 -23.39 9.04
C GLY A 691 -2.68 -24.83 8.58
N LEU A 692 -1.72 -25.69 8.89
CA LEU A 692 -1.87 -27.13 8.72
C LEU A 692 -2.59 -27.70 9.94
N ALA A 693 -3.67 -28.45 9.71
CA ALA A 693 -4.49 -29.02 10.77
C ALA A 693 -4.96 -30.43 10.40
N ARG A 694 -5.35 -31.19 11.42
CA ARG A 694 -6.17 -32.38 11.26
C ARG A 694 -7.63 -31.98 11.44
N VAL A 695 -8.43 -32.12 10.38
CA VAL A 695 -9.86 -31.81 10.42
C VAL A 695 -10.67 -33.08 10.25
N ASN A 696 -11.45 -33.44 11.28
CA ASN A 696 -12.19 -34.70 11.35
C ASN A 696 -11.30 -35.92 11.00
N GLY A 697 -10.06 -35.94 11.49
CA GLY A 697 -9.08 -36.99 11.23
C GLY A 697 -8.25 -36.83 9.96
N GLY A 698 -8.62 -35.95 9.02
CA GLY A 698 -7.88 -35.72 7.77
C GLY A 698 -6.90 -34.55 7.84
N VAL A 699 -5.63 -34.78 7.50
CA VAL A 699 -4.60 -33.74 7.43
C VAL A 699 -4.83 -32.84 6.22
N ARG A 700 -5.02 -31.54 6.43
CA ARG A 700 -5.22 -30.56 5.37
C ARG A 700 -4.83 -29.14 5.80
N LEU A 701 -4.62 -28.27 4.82
CA LEU A 701 -4.51 -26.84 5.07
C LEU A 701 -5.91 -26.27 5.31
N VAL A 702 -6.04 -25.44 6.33
CA VAL A 702 -7.29 -24.74 6.67
C VAL A 702 -7.00 -23.25 6.63
N GLU A 703 -7.76 -22.52 5.84
CA GLU A 703 -7.63 -21.07 5.69
C GLU A 703 -8.12 -20.34 6.94
N GLY A 704 -7.48 -19.22 7.31
CA GLY A 704 -7.81 -18.51 8.56
C GLY A 704 -9.28 -18.07 8.62
N LEU A 705 -9.84 -17.64 7.49
CA LEU A 705 -11.26 -17.27 7.37
C LEU A 705 -12.23 -18.46 7.44
N ALA A 706 -11.71 -19.69 7.38
CA ALA A 706 -12.48 -20.92 7.50
C ALA A 706 -12.47 -21.49 8.93
N LEU A 707 -11.63 -20.96 9.82
CA LEU A 707 -11.64 -21.36 11.22
C LEU A 707 -12.91 -20.83 11.91
N PRO A 708 -13.54 -21.61 12.81
CA PRO A 708 -14.70 -21.17 13.59
C PRO A 708 -14.39 -19.92 14.43
N ASP A 709 -13.25 -19.95 15.12
CA ASP A 709 -12.76 -18.88 15.99
C ASP A 709 -11.35 -18.44 15.59
N GLU A 710 -11.04 -17.15 15.70
CA GLU A 710 -9.71 -16.61 15.36
C GLU A 710 -8.61 -17.17 16.28
N GLU A 711 -8.96 -17.58 17.50
CA GLU A 711 -8.01 -18.13 18.47
C GLU A 711 -7.51 -19.54 18.10
N ASP A 712 -8.31 -20.31 17.36
CA ASP A 712 -7.92 -21.66 16.89
C ASP A 712 -6.68 -21.59 15.99
N GLU A 713 -6.46 -20.45 15.34
CA GLU A 713 -5.31 -20.20 14.49
C GLU A 713 -3.98 -20.37 15.26
N PHE A 714 -3.96 -19.98 16.54
CA PHE A 714 -2.79 -20.06 17.41
C PHE A 714 -2.53 -21.46 17.97
N ARG A 715 -3.47 -22.39 17.82
CA ARG A 715 -3.30 -23.80 18.22
C ARG A 715 -2.52 -24.61 17.18
N LEU A 716 -2.42 -24.11 15.95
CA LEU A 716 -1.78 -24.80 14.83
C LEU A 716 -0.30 -24.40 14.72
N ARG A 717 0.62 -25.37 14.91
CA ARG A 717 2.08 -25.09 14.94
C ARG A 717 2.66 -24.67 13.60
N PHE A 718 1.99 -25.00 12.49
CA PHE A 718 2.51 -24.77 11.15
C PHE A 718 1.66 -23.80 10.32
N TYR A 719 2.34 -22.87 9.65
CA TYR A 719 1.78 -21.87 8.76
C TYR A 719 1.99 -22.26 7.29
N ASN A 720 0.98 -22.03 6.45
CA ASN A 720 1.07 -22.30 5.01
C ASN A 720 2.01 -21.29 4.31
N SER A 721 3.12 -21.78 3.75
CA SER A 721 4.08 -20.94 3.00
C SER A 721 3.59 -20.56 1.59
N MET A 722 2.49 -21.16 1.13
CA MET A 722 1.99 -21.06 -0.24
C MET A 722 3.02 -21.50 -1.29
N THR A 723 3.89 -22.43 -0.92
CA THR A 723 4.82 -23.12 -1.83
C THR A 723 4.34 -24.56 -2.03
N THR A 724 4.13 -24.95 -3.29
CA THR A 724 3.61 -26.26 -3.67
C THR A 724 4.46 -26.89 -4.76
N TRP A 725 4.90 -28.12 -4.53
CA TRP A 725 5.49 -28.98 -5.55
C TRP A 725 4.38 -29.77 -6.24
N ILE A 726 4.38 -29.76 -7.57
CA ILE A 726 3.31 -30.36 -8.39
C ILE A 726 3.95 -31.36 -9.34
N ASN A 727 3.47 -32.61 -9.36
CA ASN A 727 3.75 -33.55 -10.44
C ASN A 727 2.69 -33.37 -11.53
N ILE A 728 3.11 -33.04 -12.74
CA ILE A 728 2.22 -32.62 -13.83
C ILE A 728 1.23 -33.74 -14.18
N ASP A 729 1.72 -34.95 -14.43
CA ASP A 729 0.87 -36.06 -14.90
C ASP A 729 -0.10 -36.54 -13.82
N ARG A 730 0.34 -36.58 -12.57
CA ARG A 730 -0.51 -36.92 -11.42
C ARG A 730 -1.58 -35.86 -11.20
N PHE A 731 -1.23 -34.58 -11.30
CA PHE A 731 -2.19 -33.49 -11.17
C PHE A 731 -3.22 -33.51 -12.30
N LEU A 732 -2.80 -33.76 -13.54
CA LEU A 732 -3.72 -33.97 -14.67
C LEU A 732 -4.66 -35.16 -14.39
N GLY A 733 -4.14 -36.25 -13.82
CA GLY A 733 -4.96 -37.40 -13.41
C GLY A 733 -6.03 -37.07 -12.36
N VAL A 734 -5.77 -36.15 -11.42
CA VAL A 734 -6.79 -35.66 -10.45
C VAL A 734 -7.95 -34.95 -11.16
N MET A 735 -7.68 -34.37 -12.34
CA MET A 735 -8.64 -33.70 -13.20
C MET A 735 -9.22 -34.63 -14.29
N GLU A 736 -8.88 -35.92 -14.28
CA GLU A 736 -9.22 -36.88 -15.32
C GLU A 736 -8.71 -36.47 -16.72
N LEU A 737 -7.55 -35.81 -16.74
CA LEU A 737 -6.82 -35.38 -17.93
C LEU A 737 -5.49 -36.13 -18.08
N ASP A 738 -4.97 -36.12 -19.30
CA ASP A 738 -3.60 -36.48 -19.64
C ASP A 738 -2.94 -35.36 -20.45
N ARG A 739 -1.65 -35.52 -20.81
CA ARG A 739 -0.93 -34.50 -21.58
C ARG A 739 -1.58 -34.23 -22.94
N ALA A 740 -2.14 -35.24 -23.60
CA ALA A 740 -2.79 -35.10 -24.91
C ALA A 740 -4.10 -34.30 -24.82
N SER A 741 -4.81 -34.44 -23.70
CA SER A 741 -6.05 -33.71 -23.40
C SER A 741 -5.84 -32.19 -23.37
N LEU A 742 -4.62 -31.70 -23.14
CA LEU A 742 -4.29 -30.27 -23.16
C LEU A 742 -4.44 -29.63 -24.55
N ALA A 743 -4.65 -30.42 -25.61
CA ALA A 743 -4.95 -29.91 -26.95
C ALA A 743 -6.44 -29.67 -27.20
N ASP A 744 -7.31 -30.15 -26.32
CA ASP A 744 -8.77 -30.01 -26.41
C ASP A 744 -9.28 -29.01 -25.37
N ASP A 745 -9.53 -27.79 -25.81
CA ASP A 745 -9.99 -26.68 -24.96
C ASP A 745 -11.33 -26.99 -24.27
N GLY A 746 -12.23 -27.73 -24.94
CA GLY A 746 -13.53 -28.11 -24.39
C GLY A 746 -13.39 -29.08 -23.23
N LYS A 747 -12.57 -30.12 -23.41
CA LYS A 747 -12.26 -31.11 -22.36
C LYS A 747 -11.58 -30.46 -21.16
N VAL A 748 -10.60 -29.58 -21.40
CA VAL A 748 -9.91 -28.83 -20.33
C VAL A 748 -10.91 -27.94 -19.57
N GLN A 749 -11.76 -27.19 -20.27
CA GLN A 749 -12.73 -26.31 -19.63
C GLN A 749 -13.71 -27.08 -18.75
N GLN A 750 -14.19 -28.24 -19.21
CA GLN A 750 -15.08 -29.11 -18.45
C GLN A 750 -14.40 -29.61 -17.17
N ALA A 751 -13.19 -30.18 -17.28
CA ALA A 751 -12.44 -30.70 -16.13
C ALA A 751 -12.15 -29.61 -15.09
N VAL A 752 -11.82 -28.39 -15.53
CA VAL A 752 -11.63 -27.25 -14.63
C VAL A 752 -12.92 -26.92 -13.88
N ARG A 753 -14.07 -26.91 -14.56
CA ARG A 753 -15.38 -26.61 -13.94
C ARG A 753 -15.78 -27.67 -12.93
N GLU A 754 -15.58 -28.95 -13.25
CA GLU A 754 -15.89 -30.08 -12.37
C GLU A 754 -15.03 -30.05 -11.10
N LEU A 755 -13.71 -29.82 -11.24
CA LEU A 755 -12.83 -29.67 -10.08
C LEU A 755 -13.17 -28.41 -9.26
N ALA A 756 -13.48 -27.28 -9.91
CA ALA A 756 -13.86 -26.04 -9.23
C ALA A 756 -15.13 -26.22 -8.37
N GLY A 757 -16.09 -27.04 -8.84
CA GLY A 757 -17.31 -27.38 -8.10
C GLY A 757 -17.07 -28.17 -6.82
N ARG A 758 -15.92 -28.86 -6.71
CA ARG A 758 -15.51 -29.60 -5.50
C ARG A 758 -14.76 -28.74 -4.48
N MET A 759 -14.32 -27.55 -4.88
CA MET A 759 -13.64 -26.59 -4.00
C MET A 759 -14.65 -25.75 -3.22
N PRO A 760 -14.36 -25.39 -1.95
CA PRO A 760 -15.09 -24.34 -1.24
C PRO A 760 -15.18 -23.05 -2.04
N THR A 761 -16.22 -22.25 -1.79
CA THR A 761 -16.38 -20.90 -2.35
C THR A 761 -16.47 -19.93 -1.18
N TYR A 762 -15.43 -19.11 -1.03
CA TYR A 762 -15.38 -18.13 0.05
C TYR A 762 -15.94 -16.79 -0.39
N VAL A 763 -16.76 -16.17 0.44
CA VAL A 763 -17.30 -14.83 0.19
C VAL A 763 -16.53 -13.82 1.04
N THR A 764 -16.03 -12.75 0.43
CA THR A 764 -15.37 -11.66 1.16
C THR A 764 -15.98 -10.33 0.79
N LEU A 765 -15.98 -9.40 1.76
CA LEU A 765 -16.35 -8.02 1.54
C LEU A 765 -15.09 -7.19 1.23
N LYS A 766 -15.19 -6.33 0.21
CA LYS A 766 -14.17 -5.34 -0.14
C LYS A 766 -14.80 -3.97 -0.25
N GLU A 767 -14.00 -2.96 0.03
CA GLU A 767 -14.39 -1.57 -0.18
C GLU A 767 -13.96 -1.13 -1.59
N VAL A 768 -14.90 -0.58 -2.36
CA VAL A 768 -14.64 0.05 -3.65
C VAL A 768 -14.94 1.53 -3.58
N LYS A 769 -14.07 2.32 -4.20
CA LYS A 769 -14.19 3.77 -4.27
C LYS A 769 -15.02 4.13 -5.50
N ARG A 770 -16.06 4.93 -5.30
CA ARG A 770 -16.86 5.53 -6.37
C ARG A 770 -16.57 7.02 -6.40
N ARG A 771 -16.00 7.49 -7.51
CA ARG A 771 -15.72 8.91 -7.71
C ARG A 771 -16.81 9.58 -8.52
N TRP A 772 -17.18 10.79 -8.11
CA TRP A 772 -18.19 11.61 -8.77
C TRP A 772 -17.87 13.10 -8.63
N GLY A 773 -18.34 13.91 -9.58
CA GLY A 773 -18.00 15.34 -9.66
C GLY A 773 -16.49 15.60 -9.72
N HIS A 774 -16.04 16.75 -9.18
CA HIS A 774 -14.63 17.17 -9.16
C HIS A 774 -13.86 16.63 -7.93
N GLY A 775 -13.88 15.31 -7.74
CA GLY A 775 -13.06 14.63 -6.72
C GLY A 775 -13.78 14.18 -5.44
N GLN A 776 -15.11 14.04 -5.46
CA GLN A 776 -15.84 13.39 -4.37
C GLN A 776 -15.66 11.88 -4.46
N GLU A 777 -15.50 11.21 -3.32
CA GLU A 777 -15.25 9.78 -3.24
C GLU A 777 -16.13 9.16 -2.16
N ASP A 778 -17.04 8.27 -2.56
CA ASP A 778 -17.82 7.43 -1.66
C ASP A 778 -17.20 6.03 -1.63
N VAL A 779 -17.27 5.37 -0.47
CA VAL A 779 -16.74 4.01 -0.27
C VAL A 779 -17.90 3.06 -0.06
N PHE A 780 -18.02 2.06 -0.93
CA PHE A 780 -19.08 1.06 -0.87
C PHE A 780 -18.52 -0.33 -0.55
N PRO A 781 -19.14 -1.09 0.36
CA PRO A 781 -18.84 -2.50 0.55
C PRO A 781 -19.45 -3.30 -0.62
N VAL A 782 -18.65 -4.17 -1.22
CA VAL A 782 -19.05 -5.08 -2.29
C VAL A 782 -18.64 -6.51 -1.95
N ALA A 783 -19.49 -7.46 -2.31
CA ALA A 783 -19.20 -8.88 -2.17
C ALA A 783 -18.43 -9.41 -3.38
N GLN A 784 -17.45 -10.26 -3.12
CA GLN A 784 -16.70 -11.01 -4.10
C GLN A 784 -16.50 -12.44 -3.61
N PHE A 785 -16.29 -13.38 -4.54
CA PHE A 785 -16.02 -14.78 -4.20
C PHE A 785 -14.59 -15.19 -4.59
N GLU A 786 -14.02 -16.11 -3.83
CA GLU A 786 -12.66 -16.62 -4.06
C GLU A 786 -12.60 -18.14 -3.82
N LYS A 787 -11.75 -18.83 -4.60
CA LYS A 787 -11.33 -20.22 -4.37
C LYS A 787 -9.84 -20.27 -4.07
N LEU A 788 -9.44 -21.06 -3.07
CA LEU A 788 -8.09 -21.04 -2.52
C LEU A 788 -7.37 -22.35 -2.84
N TRP A 789 -6.12 -22.23 -3.32
CA TRP A 789 -5.27 -23.37 -3.70
C TRP A 789 -4.98 -24.33 -2.54
N GLY A 790 -5.02 -23.86 -1.29
CA GLY A 790 -4.86 -24.70 -0.11
C GLY A 790 -5.95 -25.78 0.01
N ASP A 791 -7.16 -25.51 -0.52
CA ASP A 791 -8.30 -26.44 -0.44
C ASP A 791 -8.10 -27.73 -1.25
N MET A 792 -7.14 -27.74 -2.18
CA MET A 792 -6.74 -28.97 -2.88
C MET A 792 -6.30 -30.07 -1.90
N THR A 793 -5.80 -29.70 -0.72
CA THR A 793 -5.41 -30.64 0.33
C THR A 793 -6.59 -31.39 0.96
N ALA A 794 -7.81 -30.87 0.83
CA ALA A 794 -9.02 -31.56 1.26
C ALA A 794 -9.46 -32.67 0.29
N LEU A 795 -8.89 -32.73 -0.92
CA LEU A 795 -9.21 -33.77 -1.90
C LEU A 795 -8.35 -35.02 -1.65
N GLY A 796 -8.98 -36.09 -1.13
CA GLY A 796 -8.29 -37.37 -0.95
C GLY A 796 -7.64 -37.90 -2.24
N SER A 797 -8.24 -37.64 -3.41
CA SER A 797 -7.70 -38.03 -4.71
C SER A 797 -6.38 -37.35 -5.09
N ALA A 798 -6.03 -36.20 -4.48
CA ALA A 798 -4.79 -35.49 -4.78
C ALA A 798 -3.56 -36.10 -4.09
N GLY A 799 -3.75 -36.94 -3.06
CA GLY A 799 -2.65 -37.63 -2.37
C GLY A 799 -1.56 -36.67 -1.87
N CYS A 800 -1.93 -35.63 -1.13
CA CYS A 800 -1.02 -34.57 -0.72
C CYS A 800 0.05 -35.02 0.30
N ARG A 801 1.20 -34.36 0.27
CA ARG A 801 2.28 -34.49 1.27
C ARG A 801 2.63 -33.12 1.86
N PHE A 802 3.17 -33.11 3.07
CA PHE A 802 3.53 -31.88 3.79
C PHE A 802 4.99 -31.95 4.23
N VAL A 803 5.73 -30.86 4.00
CA VAL A 803 7.11 -30.72 4.44
C VAL A 803 7.30 -29.44 5.24
N VAL A 804 7.86 -29.57 6.44
CA VAL A 804 8.25 -28.45 7.28
C VAL A 804 9.59 -27.94 6.78
N VAL A 805 9.66 -26.66 6.44
CA VAL A 805 10.88 -26.00 5.95
C VAL A 805 11.30 -24.85 6.87
N PRO A 806 12.58 -24.41 6.82
CA PRO A 806 13.03 -23.26 7.59
C PRO A 806 12.24 -22.00 7.25
N ARG A 807 11.97 -21.17 8.27
CA ARG A 807 11.18 -19.93 8.12
C ARG A 807 11.68 -19.04 6.98
N ARG A 808 13.00 -18.86 6.86
CA ARG A 808 13.62 -18.01 5.82
C ARG A 808 13.28 -18.45 4.38
N ARG A 809 12.91 -19.72 4.18
CA ARG A 809 12.45 -20.26 2.89
C ARG A 809 10.99 -19.90 2.60
N GLY A 810 10.10 -20.11 3.58
CA GLY A 810 8.65 -20.01 3.38
C GLY A 810 7.98 -18.73 3.88
N GLN A 811 8.71 -17.80 4.50
CA GLN A 811 8.17 -16.53 4.99
C GLN A 811 7.66 -15.65 3.83
N GLN A 812 6.48 -15.07 4.01
CA GLN A 812 5.81 -14.19 3.04
C GLN A 812 5.89 -12.73 3.47
N LEU A 813 6.27 -11.84 2.55
CA LEU A 813 6.26 -10.39 2.76
C LEU A 813 4.95 -9.77 2.27
N LYS A 814 3.89 -9.80 3.08
CA LYS A 814 2.54 -9.32 2.74
C LYS A 814 2.38 -7.81 2.83
N ASP A 815 3.10 -7.16 3.74
CA ASP A 815 3.04 -5.72 4.03
C ASP A 815 4.45 -5.10 4.07
N GLN A 816 4.57 -3.82 3.69
CA GLN A 816 5.84 -3.08 3.76
C GLN A 816 6.36 -2.97 5.19
N ALA A 817 5.48 -2.91 6.20
CA ALA A 817 5.88 -2.88 7.61
C ALA A 817 6.74 -4.09 8.03
N GLN A 818 6.62 -5.21 7.32
CA GLN A 818 7.39 -6.44 7.61
C GLN A 818 8.85 -6.38 7.13
N LEU A 819 9.22 -5.38 6.31
CA LEU A 819 10.55 -5.29 5.72
C LEU A 819 11.66 -5.07 6.76
N ASP A 820 11.42 -4.31 7.83
CA ASP A 820 12.46 -4.05 8.83
C ASP A 820 12.84 -5.32 9.59
N GLY A 821 11.85 -6.05 10.09
CA GLY A 821 12.07 -7.35 10.75
C GLY A 821 12.78 -8.35 9.83
N TRP A 822 12.38 -8.40 8.55
CA TRP A 822 12.96 -9.28 7.53
C TRP A 822 14.42 -8.93 7.16
N LEU A 823 14.78 -7.65 7.21
CA LEU A 823 16.16 -7.20 7.06
C LEU A 823 17.01 -7.58 8.28
N ARG A 824 16.44 -7.42 9.48
CA ARG A 824 17.15 -7.64 10.75
C ARG A 824 17.37 -9.11 11.11
N ASP A 825 16.41 -9.98 10.82
CA ASP A 825 16.50 -11.41 11.19
C ASP A 825 17.39 -12.24 10.23
N GLY A 826 18.04 -11.58 9.26
CA GLY A 826 18.93 -12.18 8.28
C GLY A 826 18.22 -12.84 7.10
N SER A 827 16.89 -12.74 7.00
CA SER A 827 16.13 -13.31 5.89
C SER A 827 16.45 -12.63 4.56
N ALA A 828 16.62 -11.30 4.54
CA ALA A 828 17.08 -10.58 3.35
C ALA A 828 18.45 -11.07 2.85
N ALA A 829 19.41 -11.23 3.76
CA ALA A 829 20.76 -11.73 3.42
C ALA A 829 20.72 -13.18 2.93
N HIS A 830 19.85 -14.02 3.51
CA HIS A 830 19.62 -15.38 3.03
C HIS A 830 19.10 -15.37 1.58
N VAL A 831 18.08 -14.55 1.27
CA VAL A 831 17.53 -14.42 -0.08
C VAL A 831 18.56 -13.88 -1.07
N ASP A 832 19.33 -12.86 -0.69
CA ASP A 832 20.44 -12.34 -1.51
C ASP A 832 21.44 -13.48 -1.84
N GLY A 833 21.74 -14.31 -0.84
CA GLY A 833 22.58 -15.50 -0.96
C GLY A 833 22.00 -16.62 -1.84
N LEU A 834 20.72 -16.59 -2.22
CA LEU A 834 20.10 -17.50 -3.18
C LEU A 834 20.11 -16.97 -4.62
N CYS A 835 20.46 -15.70 -4.81
CA CYS A 835 20.31 -15.02 -6.10
C CYS A 835 21.62 -15.02 -6.90
N ALA A 836 21.50 -15.00 -8.23
CA ALA A 836 22.56 -14.60 -9.16
C ALA A 836 22.11 -13.33 -9.88
N TRP A 837 22.59 -12.18 -9.39
CA TRP A 837 22.25 -10.85 -9.90
C TRP A 837 22.97 -10.52 -11.21
N GLU A 838 22.38 -9.59 -11.97
CA GLU A 838 22.99 -8.90 -13.12
C GLU A 838 23.10 -7.39 -12.87
#